data_AF-A0A370CBL2-F1
#
_entry.id   AF-A0A370CBL2-F1
#
_cell.length_a   1.000
_cell.length_b   1.000
_cell.length_c   1.000
_cell.angle_alpha   90.00
_cell.angle_beta   90.00
_cell.angle_gamma   90.00
#
_symmetry.space_group_name_H-M   'P 1'
#
loop_
_entity.id
_entity.type
_entity.pdbx_description
1 polymer ?
#
loop_
_entity_poly.entity_id
_entity_poly.type
_entity_poly.pdbx_seq_one_letter_code
_entity_poly.pdbx_strand_id
1 'polypeptide(L)'
;MPLESNEPLDREDAPFLASGQRPSSPVDEGEPSPSDAQKEHLRKTRFRLMLTLFAMILAVEVGICMSNGPVTRIYESIACREYYAQHDPTQIGADGEVQEELCKVKAVQQDLAAVKGYMEFFDGILSAVLAIPYGLLADRRGRKSTICLSIPGFALNCIIQLVVMWRPDVFPLRTVWASSLAWLFGGGPVVAFAIIWTMMSDVSTEEERFGVASMGADFASSAASSWLMSLDPWLPLLLGWGLAVIGMFFALSLPETMRVVSSQPTWKQPSMEMSQVSPGNAEYKEVPSKEQEQEVLSDEETLQGEEASFTTKTARPTFFASAKQRSRAYFAPYSFIFRNKQIMLLLTAFLVYRLSRGSSWFLVQYISTRYKWTLAEANFLMSFKPALTIPLFLFILPAISRQLLKTMKPTQKDLQLMRISIGLLAVGTLGIGLSPSVAMLIPSLLVQTSGSGFVFLTRALITTLVNREETARLFTIIEVLQSVGNVIASLSITTVFQIGLELGGPWIGLAWMMTATAFTLVPPPAAPTGQLHTPHPGSQAYCSLLSKPGHVHFAVRTGVSPFFPTPRPSLSYPQWVLRIFLFCVRLPLFISVCIGYFLLFQWLPITSLGRKAALWCILGVPSVWWVDLQVDGVRKGTLNNDRHQNRLPGPGSIIASSFTSPIDALYLAAVFDPIFVSCYPSTREVEQLSVWQAIIRAFALPQAKPPPRARTVDLKTIMRKYPGRPIALFPECTTTNGQGVLPLSPVLASAPHKTKIFPVALRYEPKDVVTPVPGSYMTFLWSLLGRPRHYIRVRIGQAVVGVAADELPTHDATIFDASATENGYPHDRDDERPFNETSVMVLEEQVPNYVGDSLARLGRARRVAVTAPQKLEFVKLWKKSYWTW
;
A
#
# COMPACT_ATOMS: atom_id res chain seq x y z
N MET A 1 62.47 -24.58 11.43
CA MET A 1 62.07 -25.97 11.72
C MET A 1 61.75 -26.08 13.20
N PRO A 2 60.62 -26.67 13.61
CA PRO A 2 59.22 -26.50 13.15
C PRO A 2 58.34 -26.03 14.35
N LEU A 3 57.06 -25.59 14.28
CA LEU A 3 55.97 -25.64 13.30
C LEU A 3 55.06 -24.40 13.54
N GLU A 4 54.74 -23.68 12.46
CA GLU A 4 53.83 -22.53 12.39
C GLU A 4 52.35 -22.97 12.25
N SER A 5 51.42 -22.14 12.70
CA SER A 5 50.06 -22.05 12.12
C SER A 5 49.52 -20.61 12.22
N ASN A 6 49.92 -19.79 11.25
CA ASN A 6 49.32 -18.52 10.88
C ASN A 6 49.01 -18.63 9.39
N GLU A 7 47.74 -18.49 8.97
CA GLU A 7 47.27 -17.77 7.76
C GLU A 7 45.79 -18.09 7.42
N PRO A 8 45.13 -17.24 6.59
CA PRO A 8 43.72 -16.87 6.69
C PRO A 8 42.80 -17.73 5.82
N LEU A 9 41.50 -17.67 6.08
CA LEU A 9 40.47 -18.28 5.24
C LEU A 9 39.90 -17.27 4.24
N ASP A 10 39.87 -17.75 3.00
CA ASP A 10 39.87 -17.03 1.75
C ASP A 10 38.51 -16.55 1.23
N ARG A 11 38.68 -15.59 0.34
CA ARG A 11 37.81 -15.10 -0.72
C ARG A 11 37.89 -16.10 -1.88
N GLU A 12 36.83 -16.84 -2.16
CA GLU A 12 36.79 -17.72 -3.34
C GLU A 12 36.43 -16.92 -4.61
N ASP A 13 37.48 -16.53 -5.34
CA ASP A 13 37.49 -16.47 -6.79
C ASP A 13 38.31 -17.68 -7.29
N ALA A 14 37.71 -18.55 -8.09
CA ALA A 14 38.47 -19.43 -8.99
C ALA A 14 37.62 -19.88 -10.19
N PRO A 15 38.04 -19.59 -11.43
CA PRO A 15 37.81 -20.48 -12.55
C PRO A 15 38.93 -21.53 -12.61
N PHE A 16 38.54 -22.80 -12.73
CA PHE A 16 39.44 -23.93 -12.86
C PHE A 16 40.33 -23.81 -14.11
N LEU A 17 41.66 -23.76 -13.92
CA LEU A 17 42.63 -24.13 -14.95
C LEU A 17 42.98 -25.62 -14.78
N ALA A 18 42.89 -26.36 -15.90
CA ALA A 18 43.23 -27.76 -15.99
C ALA A 18 44.74 -27.99 -15.89
N SER A 19 45.13 -29.02 -15.13
CA SER A 19 46.48 -29.57 -15.07
C SER A 19 46.83 -30.37 -16.33
N GLY A 20 48.02 -30.13 -16.90
CA GLY A 20 48.71 -31.12 -17.75
C GLY A 20 49.48 -30.53 -18.93
N GLN A 21 50.74 -30.15 -18.72
CA GLN A 21 51.75 -30.02 -19.78
C GLN A 21 52.36 -31.40 -20.10
N ARG A 22 52.49 -31.73 -21.40
CA ARG A 22 53.66 -32.42 -21.99
C ARG A 22 53.87 -31.97 -23.46
N PRO A 23 55.11 -32.03 -23.99
CA PRO A 23 55.60 -31.05 -24.96
C PRO A 23 56.04 -31.61 -26.33
N SER A 24 55.77 -30.86 -27.40
CA SER A 24 56.46 -30.81 -28.71
C SER A 24 55.56 -29.95 -29.64
N SER A 25 55.97 -29.05 -30.53
CA SER A 25 57.21 -28.66 -31.23
C SER A 25 56.93 -27.25 -31.85
N PRO A 26 57.92 -26.54 -32.45
CA PRO A 26 57.87 -25.09 -32.60
C PRO A 26 57.03 -24.61 -33.80
N VAL A 27 56.44 -23.41 -33.61
CA VAL A 27 56.17 -22.34 -34.58
C VAL A 27 55.81 -22.77 -36.01
N ASP A 28 54.55 -22.54 -36.36
CA ASP A 28 54.22 -22.06 -37.70
C ASP A 28 53.41 -20.77 -37.53
N GLU A 29 53.87 -19.70 -38.19
CA GLU A 29 53.24 -18.38 -38.21
C GLU A 29 51.92 -18.46 -39.00
N GLY A 30 50.83 -18.75 -38.30
CA GLY A 30 49.49 -18.78 -38.87
C GLY A 30 48.68 -17.56 -38.45
N GLU A 31 48.06 -16.91 -39.45
CA GLU A 31 47.10 -15.79 -39.39
C GLU A 31 46.30 -15.65 -38.08
N PRO A 32 45.95 -14.41 -37.66
CA PRO A 32 45.14 -14.21 -36.47
C PRO A 32 43.84 -15.01 -36.59
N SER A 33 43.66 -15.96 -35.67
CA SER A 33 42.45 -16.78 -35.62
C SER A 33 41.22 -15.85 -35.69
N PRO A 34 40.15 -16.19 -36.42
CA PRO A 34 38.96 -15.35 -36.56
C PRO A 34 38.34 -14.97 -35.19
N SER A 35 38.71 -15.68 -34.11
CA SER A 35 38.32 -15.38 -32.74
C SER A 35 38.99 -14.13 -32.13
N ASP A 36 40.22 -13.79 -32.50
CA ASP A 36 40.98 -12.69 -31.87
C ASP A 36 40.72 -11.34 -32.56
N ALA A 37 40.57 -11.33 -33.88
CA ALA A 37 40.09 -10.17 -34.62
C ALA A 37 38.66 -9.77 -34.18
N GLN A 38 37.80 -10.77 -33.89
CA GLN A 38 36.44 -10.55 -33.41
C GLN A 38 36.43 -9.99 -31.97
N LYS A 39 37.29 -10.49 -31.07
CA LYS A 39 37.46 -9.93 -29.72
C LYS A 39 37.97 -8.47 -29.75
N GLU A 40 38.94 -8.17 -30.62
CA GLU A 40 39.48 -6.81 -30.80
C GLU A 40 38.40 -5.84 -31.32
N HIS A 41 37.59 -6.27 -32.29
CA HIS A 41 36.47 -5.48 -32.82
C HIS A 41 35.36 -5.25 -31.77
N LEU A 42 35.04 -6.26 -30.96
CA LEU A 42 34.13 -6.14 -29.82
C LEU A 42 34.66 -5.18 -28.75
N ARG A 43 35.97 -5.23 -28.44
CA ARG A 43 36.62 -4.32 -27.48
C ARG A 43 36.58 -2.87 -27.97
N LYS A 44 36.94 -2.62 -29.23
CA LYS A 44 36.85 -1.27 -29.85
C LYS A 44 35.41 -0.75 -29.89
N THR A 45 34.44 -1.62 -30.17
CA THR A 45 33.02 -1.24 -30.20
C THR A 45 32.48 -0.92 -28.80
N ARG A 46 32.82 -1.71 -27.79
CA ARG A 46 32.49 -1.43 -26.38
C ARG A 46 33.13 -0.13 -25.89
N PHE A 47 34.40 0.11 -26.22
CA PHE A 47 35.09 1.35 -25.87
C PHE A 47 34.44 2.58 -26.50
N ARG A 48 34.13 2.52 -27.80
CA ARG A 48 33.40 3.61 -28.49
C ARG A 48 32.03 3.86 -27.86
N LEU A 49 31.28 2.80 -27.54
CA LEU A 49 29.96 2.90 -26.92
C LEU A 49 30.03 3.51 -25.51
N MET A 50 31.02 3.10 -24.72
CA MET A 50 31.29 3.68 -23.41
C MET A 50 31.59 5.18 -23.54
N LEU A 51 32.45 5.56 -24.48
CA LEU A 51 32.83 6.96 -24.71
C LEU A 51 31.65 7.81 -25.19
N THR A 52 30.81 7.30 -26.09
CA THR A 52 29.63 8.03 -26.56
C THR A 52 28.56 8.17 -25.48
N LEU A 53 28.29 7.11 -24.69
CA LEU A 53 27.40 7.21 -23.53
C LEU A 53 27.93 8.22 -22.51
N PHE A 54 29.23 8.20 -22.24
CA PHE A 54 29.86 9.13 -21.30
C PHE A 54 29.75 10.58 -21.77
N ALA A 55 30.08 10.86 -23.03
CA ALA A 55 29.95 12.18 -23.63
C ALA A 55 28.49 12.68 -23.63
N MET A 56 27.55 11.79 -23.94
CA MET A 56 26.11 12.10 -23.88
C MET A 56 25.68 12.49 -22.47
N ILE A 57 26.04 11.70 -21.44
CA ILE A 57 25.64 11.98 -20.06
C ILE A 57 26.22 13.30 -19.58
N LEU A 58 27.52 13.50 -19.76
CA LEU A 58 28.17 14.75 -19.35
C LEU A 58 27.57 15.96 -20.06
N ALA A 59 27.30 15.88 -21.36
CA ALA A 59 26.70 17.00 -22.10
C ALA A 59 25.29 17.34 -21.59
N VAL A 60 24.45 16.33 -21.35
CA VAL A 60 23.08 16.52 -20.83
C VAL A 60 23.10 17.06 -19.40
N GLU A 61 23.94 16.49 -18.53
CA GLU A 61 24.06 16.89 -17.13
C GLU A 61 24.60 18.33 -16.99
N VAL A 62 25.69 18.66 -17.67
CA VAL A 62 26.24 20.02 -17.73
C VAL A 62 25.19 21.01 -18.25
N GLY A 63 24.46 20.64 -19.30
CA GLY A 63 23.42 21.48 -19.89
C GLY A 63 22.28 21.80 -18.92
N ILE A 64 21.77 20.77 -18.24
CA ILE A 64 20.68 20.92 -17.25
C ILE A 64 21.17 21.73 -16.04
N CYS A 65 22.30 21.36 -15.43
CA CYS A 65 22.87 22.05 -14.28
C CYS A 65 23.17 23.52 -14.57
N MET A 66 23.66 23.83 -15.77
CA MET A 66 23.93 25.22 -16.17
C MET A 66 22.65 26.06 -16.36
N SER A 67 21.53 25.44 -16.72
CA SER A 67 20.26 26.15 -16.99
C SER A 67 19.40 26.45 -15.75
N ASN A 68 19.51 25.66 -14.67
CA ASN A 68 18.61 25.74 -13.51
C ASN A 68 18.60 27.11 -12.79
N GLY A 69 19.79 27.69 -12.57
CA GLY A 69 19.94 29.02 -11.97
C GLY A 69 19.33 30.13 -12.85
N PRO A 70 19.76 30.23 -14.12
CA PRO A 70 19.24 31.19 -15.09
C PRO A 70 17.72 31.15 -15.29
N VAL A 71 17.13 29.95 -15.40
CA VAL A 71 15.65 29.81 -15.47
C VAL A 71 14.99 30.44 -14.25
N THR A 72 15.54 30.20 -13.05
CA THR A 72 14.99 30.80 -11.82
C THR A 72 15.10 32.33 -11.86
N ARG A 73 16.19 32.89 -12.39
CA ARG A 73 16.40 34.35 -12.50
C ARG A 73 15.45 35.02 -13.50
N ILE A 74 15.19 34.35 -14.63
CA ILE A 74 14.28 34.85 -15.67
C ILE A 74 12.82 34.75 -15.20
N TYR A 75 12.44 33.66 -14.53
CA TYR A 75 11.10 33.58 -13.92
C TYR A 75 10.88 34.67 -12.87
N GLU A 76 11.90 34.97 -12.07
CA GLU A 76 11.85 36.07 -11.11
C GLU A 76 11.68 37.43 -11.79
N SER A 77 12.46 37.73 -12.85
CA SER A 77 12.34 39.03 -13.55
C SER A 77 10.97 39.21 -14.20
N ILE A 78 10.43 38.17 -14.84
CA ILE A 78 9.11 38.21 -15.47
C ILE A 78 8.02 38.47 -14.43
N ALA A 79 7.99 37.69 -13.33
CA ALA A 79 7.01 37.87 -12.27
C ALA A 79 7.14 39.24 -11.57
N CYS A 80 8.37 39.71 -11.39
CA CYS A 80 8.66 41.02 -10.82
C CYS A 80 8.15 42.16 -11.71
N ARG A 81 8.42 42.09 -13.01
CA ARG A 81 7.94 43.06 -14.00
C ARG A 81 6.42 43.10 -14.05
N GLU A 82 5.75 41.95 -14.03
CA GLU A 82 4.28 41.87 -14.00
C GLU A 82 3.69 42.51 -12.73
N TYR A 83 4.32 42.29 -11.57
CA TYR A 83 3.92 42.88 -10.30
C TYR A 83 4.04 44.43 -10.31
N TYR A 84 5.17 44.97 -10.74
CA TYR A 84 5.39 46.43 -10.79
C TYR A 84 4.59 47.10 -11.90
N ALA A 85 4.32 46.43 -13.03
CA ALA A 85 3.43 46.96 -14.05
C ALA A 85 2.01 47.24 -13.52
N GLN A 86 1.56 46.50 -12.50
CA GLN A 86 0.24 46.67 -11.87
C GLN A 86 0.25 47.63 -10.67
N HIS A 87 1.35 47.68 -9.90
CA HIS A 87 1.42 48.44 -8.64
C HIS A 87 2.16 49.78 -8.74
N ASP A 88 3.32 49.82 -9.39
CA ASP A 88 4.15 51.02 -9.55
C ASP A 88 5.04 50.92 -10.82
N PRO A 89 4.53 51.40 -11.97
CA PRO A 89 5.24 51.34 -13.25
C PRO A 89 6.55 52.16 -13.29
N THR A 90 6.78 53.06 -12.33
CA THR A 90 7.98 53.93 -12.33
C THR A 90 9.27 53.19 -12.02
N GLN A 91 9.18 52.01 -11.41
CA GLN A 91 10.31 51.16 -11.06
C GLN A 91 10.82 50.30 -12.24
N ILE A 92 10.14 50.34 -13.39
CA ILE A 92 10.56 49.65 -14.61
C ILE A 92 11.56 50.55 -15.34
N GLY A 93 12.80 50.08 -15.48
CA GLY A 93 13.86 50.83 -16.16
C GLY A 93 13.56 51.07 -17.64
N ALA A 94 14.31 51.97 -18.27
CA ALA A 94 14.18 52.26 -19.71
C ALA A 94 14.41 51.02 -20.60
N ASP A 95 15.17 50.05 -20.10
CA ASP A 95 15.46 48.77 -20.76
C ASP A 95 14.32 47.74 -20.58
N GLY A 96 13.25 48.08 -19.86
CA GLY A 96 12.11 47.21 -19.59
C GLY A 96 12.32 46.20 -18.45
N GLU A 97 13.46 46.25 -17.77
CA GLU A 97 13.83 45.38 -16.64
C GLU A 97 13.72 46.10 -15.28
N VAL A 98 13.50 45.32 -14.22
CA VAL A 98 13.44 45.80 -12.83
C VAL A 98 14.71 45.35 -12.10
N GLN A 99 15.29 46.22 -11.26
CA GLN A 99 16.47 45.88 -10.46
C GLN A 99 16.19 44.68 -9.54
N GLU A 100 17.12 43.74 -9.48
CA GLU A 100 16.92 42.45 -8.78
C GLU A 100 16.56 42.61 -7.30
N GLU A 101 17.11 43.61 -6.64
CA GLU A 101 16.85 43.88 -5.22
C GLU A 101 15.37 44.19 -4.95
N LEU A 102 14.70 44.85 -5.89
CA LEU A 102 13.27 45.20 -5.81
C LEU A 102 12.35 43.99 -6.05
N CYS A 103 12.89 42.89 -6.60
CA CYS A 103 12.14 41.67 -6.90
C CYS A 103 12.03 40.70 -5.71
N LYS A 104 12.64 41.03 -4.57
CA LYS A 104 12.59 40.20 -3.35
C LYS A 104 11.35 40.44 -2.48
N VAL A 105 10.35 41.15 -2.99
CA VAL A 105 9.04 41.31 -2.35
C VAL A 105 8.31 39.97 -2.22
N LYS A 106 7.55 39.80 -1.13
CA LYS A 106 6.92 38.51 -0.79
C LYS A 106 6.02 37.97 -1.91
N ALA A 107 5.20 38.83 -2.52
CA ALA A 107 4.28 38.44 -3.59
C ALA A 107 5.01 37.78 -4.79
N VAL A 108 6.06 38.43 -5.30
CA VAL A 108 6.87 37.92 -6.42
C VAL A 108 7.53 36.58 -6.06
N GLN A 109 8.06 36.46 -4.83
CA GLN A 109 8.71 35.23 -4.39
C GLN A 109 7.74 34.07 -4.19
N GLN A 110 6.52 34.34 -3.74
CA GLN A 110 5.46 33.34 -3.61
C GLN A 110 4.98 32.86 -4.98
N ASP A 111 4.83 33.77 -5.95
CA ASP A 111 4.49 33.41 -7.33
C ASP A 111 5.60 32.61 -7.99
N LEU A 112 6.87 33.01 -7.83
CA LEU A 112 8.03 32.25 -8.30
C LEU A 112 8.06 30.83 -7.70
N ALA A 113 7.80 30.73 -6.39
CA ALA A 113 7.72 29.45 -5.72
C ALA A 113 6.57 28.57 -6.26
N ALA A 114 5.40 29.17 -6.52
CA ALA A 114 4.27 28.48 -7.13
C ALA A 114 4.62 27.95 -8.52
N VAL A 115 5.15 28.80 -9.40
CA VAL A 115 5.48 28.44 -10.78
C VAL A 115 6.44 27.27 -10.82
N LYS A 116 7.55 27.34 -10.06
CA LYS A 116 8.53 26.24 -9.98
C LYS A 116 7.94 24.98 -9.35
N GLY A 117 7.22 25.13 -8.24
CA GLY A 117 6.64 24.01 -7.50
C GLY A 117 5.61 23.21 -8.31
N TYR A 118 4.69 23.91 -8.98
CA TYR A 118 3.70 23.25 -9.84
C TYR A 118 4.31 22.69 -11.12
N MET A 119 5.36 23.32 -11.68
CA MET A 119 6.08 22.76 -12.83
C MET A 119 6.70 21.40 -12.47
N GLU A 120 7.40 21.30 -11.35
CA GLU A 120 7.95 20.02 -10.84
C GLU A 120 6.85 18.98 -10.53
N PHE A 121 5.66 19.42 -10.10
CA PHE A 121 4.52 18.53 -9.92
C PHE A 121 4.04 17.92 -11.24
N PHE A 122 3.84 18.75 -12.28
CA PHE A 122 3.39 18.29 -13.58
C PHE A 122 4.46 17.42 -14.27
N ASP A 123 5.72 17.82 -14.23
CA ASP A 123 6.82 17.02 -14.76
C ASP A 123 6.94 15.68 -14.04
N GLY A 124 6.92 15.71 -12.70
CA GLY A 124 7.01 14.53 -11.87
C GLY A 124 5.88 13.54 -12.09
N ILE A 125 4.62 13.99 -12.19
CA ILE A 125 3.47 13.10 -12.40
C ILE A 125 3.46 12.48 -13.79
N LEU A 126 3.75 13.27 -14.85
CA LEU A 126 3.81 12.73 -16.22
C LEU A 126 4.96 11.72 -16.36
N SER A 127 6.15 12.05 -15.87
CA SER A 127 7.28 11.12 -15.91
C SER A 127 7.03 9.85 -15.09
N ALA A 128 6.40 9.95 -13.93
CA ALA A 128 6.08 8.78 -13.11
C ALA A 128 5.07 7.83 -13.79
N VAL A 129 4.02 8.39 -14.40
CA VAL A 129 2.99 7.61 -15.11
C VAL A 129 3.57 6.95 -16.36
N LEU A 130 4.43 7.65 -17.09
CA LEU A 130 5.03 7.17 -18.33
C LEU A 130 6.24 6.26 -18.13
N ALA A 131 6.82 6.20 -16.91
CA ALA A 131 7.97 5.36 -16.62
C ALA A 131 7.75 3.88 -16.91
N ILE A 132 6.58 3.33 -16.55
CA ILE A 132 6.28 1.91 -16.77
C ILE A 132 6.05 1.61 -18.27
N PRO A 133 5.17 2.34 -18.99
CA PRO A 133 4.98 2.12 -20.43
C PRO A 133 6.28 2.24 -21.23
N TYR A 134 7.08 3.27 -20.98
CA TYR A 134 8.34 3.49 -21.70
C TYR A 134 9.44 2.51 -21.27
N GLY A 135 9.48 2.09 -20.00
CA GLY A 135 10.36 1.00 -19.57
C GLY A 135 10.07 -0.31 -20.30
N LEU A 136 8.79 -0.69 -20.40
CA LEU A 136 8.38 -1.88 -21.17
C LEU A 136 8.65 -1.73 -22.68
N LEU A 137 8.56 -0.51 -23.20
CA LEU A 137 8.92 -0.22 -24.59
C LEU A 137 10.42 -0.40 -24.82
N ALA A 138 11.27 0.01 -23.86
CA ALA A 138 12.71 -0.21 -23.89
C ALA A 138 13.07 -1.70 -23.90
N ASP A 139 12.33 -2.52 -23.15
CA ASP A 139 12.56 -3.96 -23.13
C ASP A 139 12.12 -4.64 -24.45
N ARG A 140 11.08 -4.13 -25.12
CA ARG A 140 10.51 -4.75 -26.34
C ARG A 140 11.13 -4.27 -27.65
N ARG A 141 11.21 -2.95 -27.85
CA ARG A 141 11.76 -2.32 -29.06
C ARG A 141 13.25 -2.02 -28.95
N GLY A 142 13.83 -2.26 -27.77
CA GLY A 142 15.21 -1.96 -27.48
C GLY A 142 15.40 -0.56 -26.90
N ARG A 143 16.50 -0.42 -26.17
CA ARG A 143 16.78 0.77 -25.36
C ARG A 143 17.14 1.99 -26.22
N LYS A 144 17.76 1.77 -27.40
CA LYS A 144 18.10 2.85 -28.35
C LYS A 144 16.84 3.51 -28.90
N SER A 145 15.91 2.71 -29.41
CA SER A 145 14.65 3.24 -29.97
C SER A 145 13.89 4.09 -28.95
N THR A 146 13.91 3.66 -27.68
CA THR A 146 13.20 4.35 -26.60
C THR A 146 13.86 5.67 -26.21
N ILE A 147 15.20 5.73 -26.08
CA ILE A 147 15.91 6.98 -25.78
C ILE A 147 15.79 7.97 -26.95
N CYS A 148 15.81 7.51 -28.21
CA CYS A 148 15.60 8.39 -29.36
C CYS A 148 14.22 9.05 -29.37
N LEU A 149 13.20 8.40 -28.79
CA LEU A 149 11.85 8.97 -28.68
C LEU A 149 11.77 10.14 -27.69
N SER A 150 12.79 10.32 -26.84
CA SER A 150 12.87 11.44 -25.89
C SER A 150 13.45 12.72 -26.48
N ILE A 151 14.17 12.64 -27.60
CA ILE A 151 14.73 13.81 -28.31
C ILE A 151 13.64 14.83 -28.68
N PRO A 152 12.54 14.46 -29.38
CA PRO A 152 11.50 15.43 -29.73
C PRO A 152 10.76 15.97 -28.49
N GLY A 153 10.60 15.16 -27.44
CA GLY A 153 9.97 15.61 -26.19
C GLY A 153 10.81 16.67 -25.49
N PHE A 154 12.12 16.46 -25.37
CA PHE A 154 13.03 17.44 -24.77
C PHE A 154 13.10 18.73 -25.59
N ALA A 155 13.24 18.62 -26.92
CA ALA A 155 13.25 19.79 -27.81
C ALA A 155 11.95 20.59 -27.71
N LEU A 156 10.79 19.92 -27.73
CA LEU A 156 9.49 20.57 -27.57
C LEU A 156 9.35 21.26 -26.20
N ASN A 157 9.82 20.61 -25.13
CA ASN A 157 9.82 21.19 -23.79
C ASN A 157 10.65 22.50 -23.76
N CYS A 158 11.89 22.47 -24.25
CA CYS A 158 12.75 23.65 -24.34
C CYS A 158 12.12 24.76 -25.19
N ILE A 159 11.54 24.44 -26.35
CA ILE A 159 10.91 25.43 -27.24
C ILE A 159 9.73 26.10 -26.54
N ILE A 160 8.83 25.34 -25.91
CA ILE A 160 7.67 25.90 -25.22
C ILE A 160 8.11 26.82 -24.08
N GLN A 161 9.07 26.39 -23.25
CA GLN A 161 9.60 27.23 -22.18
C GLN A 161 10.26 28.51 -22.74
N LEU A 162 11.07 28.40 -23.79
CA LEU A 162 11.74 29.54 -24.41
C LEU A 162 10.73 30.57 -24.94
N VAL A 163 9.68 30.11 -25.64
CA VAL A 163 8.64 30.99 -26.20
C VAL A 163 7.89 31.75 -25.10
N VAL A 164 7.56 31.06 -24.00
CA VAL A 164 6.89 31.70 -22.84
C VAL A 164 7.80 32.73 -22.18
N MET A 165 9.09 32.41 -21.98
CA MET A 165 10.04 33.35 -21.37
C MET A 165 10.39 34.52 -22.29
N TRP A 166 10.45 34.33 -23.61
CA TRP A 166 10.83 35.36 -24.57
C TRP A 166 9.72 36.38 -24.83
N ARG A 167 8.45 35.97 -24.68
CA ARG A 167 7.27 36.83 -24.90
C ARG A 167 6.39 36.93 -23.65
N PRO A 168 6.90 37.52 -22.55
CA PRO A 168 6.14 37.66 -21.32
C PRO A 168 4.92 38.57 -21.47
N ASP A 169 4.91 39.49 -22.44
CA ASP A 169 3.77 40.39 -22.68
C ASP A 169 2.54 39.68 -23.29
N VAL A 170 2.74 38.52 -23.92
CA VAL A 170 1.66 37.76 -24.61
C VAL A 170 1.21 36.56 -23.77
N PHE A 171 2.15 35.87 -23.14
CA PHE A 171 1.89 34.65 -22.39
C PHE A 171 2.15 34.87 -20.90
N PRO A 172 1.16 34.65 -20.01
CA PRO A 172 1.40 34.76 -18.58
C PRO A 172 2.34 33.65 -18.12
N LEU A 173 3.23 33.92 -17.16
CA LEU A 173 4.29 33.00 -16.74
C LEU A 173 3.80 31.57 -16.42
N ARG A 174 2.58 31.43 -15.89
CA ARG A 174 1.96 30.13 -15.57
C ARG A 174 1.72 29.22 -16.79
N THR A 175 1.69 29.74 -18.02
CA THR A 175 1.57 28.89 -19.23
C THR A 175 2.78 27.99 -19.44
N VAL A 176 3.89 28.24 -18.74
CA VAL A 176 5.07 27.37 -18.78
C VAL A 176 4.76 25.93 -18.37
N TRP A 177 3.72 25.70 -17.56
CA TRP A 177 3.24 24.36 -17.19
C TRP A 177 2.79 23.52 -18.38
N ALA A 178 2.43 24.15 -19.51
CA ALA A 178 2.11 23.43 -20.74
C ALA A 178 3.34 22.70 -21.32
N SER A 179 4.56 23.15 -21.00
CA SER A 179 5.80 22.48 -21.44
C SER A 179 5.91 21.06 -20.87
N SER A 180 5.31 20.78 -19.71
CA SER A 180 5.27 19.44 -19.11
C SER A 180 4.58 18.41 -20.01
N LEU A 181 3.62 18.82 -20.86
CA LEU A 181 2.95 17.93 -21.81
C LEU A 181 3.91 17.37 -22.88
N ALA A 182 5.04 18.03 -23.12
CA ALA A 182 6.06 17.52 -24.02
C ALA A 182 6.64 16.17 -23.54
N TRP A 183 6.60 15.89 -22.24
CA TRP A 183 7.03 14.62 -21.67
C TRP A 183 6.16 13.42 -22.04
N LEU A 184 4.96 13.65 -22.61
CA LEU A 184 4.18 12.60 -23.30
C LEU A 184 5.01 11.93 -24.40
N PHE A 185 5.95 12.66 -24.99
CA PHE A 185 6.93 12.13 -25.93
C PHE A 185 8.22 11.79 -25.18
N GLY A 186 8.48 10.50 -25.00
CA GLY A 186 9.75 10.00 -24.43
C GLY A 186 9.76 9.77 -22.93
N GLY A 187 8.66 10.04 -22.21
CA GLY A 187 8.52 9.75 -20.77
C GLY A 187 9.28 10.72 -19.84
N GLY A 188 9.94 11.73 -20.42
CA GLY A 188 10.65 12.78 -19.69
C GLY A 188 11.97 12.35 -19.04
N PRO A 189 12.56 13.23 -18.21
CA PRO A 189 13.90 13.06 -17.67
C PRO A 189 14.08 11.78 -16.86
N VAL A 190 13.05 11.36 -16.10
CA VAL A 190 13.11 10.14 -15.27
C VAL A 190 13.34 8.89 -16.12
N VAL A 191 12.64 8.77 -17.25
CA VAL A 191 12.76 7.65 -18.17
C VAL A 191 14.10 7.68 -18.89
N ALA A 192 14.50 8.86 -19.36
CA ALA A 192 15.80 9.04 -20.01
C ALA A 192 16.94 8.64 -19.07
N PHE A 193 16.96 9.16 -17.83
CA PHE A 193 17.97 8.79 -16.83
C PHE A 193 17.94 7.28 -16.53
N ALA A 194 16.77 6.66 -16.35
CA ALA A 194 16.70 5.22 -16.10
C ALA A 194 17.32 4.39 -17.24
N ILE A 195 16.99 4.73 -18.49
CA ILE A 195 17.53 4.02 -19.66
C ILE A 195 19.04 4.24 -19.78
N ILE A 196 19.51 5.47 -19.56
CA ILE A 196 20.94 5.81 -19.59
C ILE A 196 21.71 5.05 -18.51
N TRP A 197 21.23 5.06 -17.27
CA TRP A 197 21.86 4.35 -16.15
C TRP A 197 21.90 2.84 -16.39
N THR A 198 20.84 2.25 -16.95
CA THR A 198 20.84 0.82 -17.32
C THR A 198 21.78 0.52 -18.49
N MET A 199 21.89 1.40 -19.49
CA MET A 199 22.88 1.25 -20.56
C MET A 199 24.31 1.34 -20.01
N MET A 200 24.54 2.20 -19.02
CA MET A 200 25.85 2.37 -18.41
C MET A 200 26.25 1.16 -17.57
N SER A 201 25.35 0.61 -16.75
CA SER A 201 25.62 -0.59 -15.95
C SER A 201 26.00 -1.80 -16.81
N ASP A 202 25.54 -1.84 -18.06
CA ASP A 202 25.85 -2.94 -18.98
C ASP A 202 27.27 -2.83 -19.59
N VAL A 203 27.92 -1.66 -19.49
CA VAL A 203 29.13 -1.33 -20.26
C VAL A 203 30.32 -1.00 -19.37
N SER A 204 30.08 -0.39 -18.21
CA SER A 204 31.12 -0.05 -17.24
C SER A 204 31.04 -0.94 -16.01
N THR A 205 32.14 -1.63 -15.69
CA THR A 205 32.32 -2.31 -14.40
C THR A 205 32.99 -1.40 -13.35
N GLU A 206 33.40 -0.18 -13.74
CA GLU A 206 34.09 0.80 -12.88
C GLU A 206 33.18 2.00 -12.56
N GLU A 207 32.17 1.79 -11.72
CA GLU A 207 31.18 2.82 -11.33
C GLU A 207 31.80 4.08 -10.66
N GLU A 208 32.97 3.95 -10.04
CA GLU A 208 33.60 5.00 -9.22
C GLU A 208 34.17 6.17 -10.04
N ARG A 209 34.82 5.90 -11.19
CA ARG A 209 35.46 6.95 -12.01
C ARG A 209 34.42 7.87 -12.66
N PHE A 210 33.29 7.28 -13.06
CA PHE A 210 32.19 7.99 -13.69
C PHE A 210 31.56 9.01 -12.74
N GLY A 211 31.27 8.60 -11.50
CA GLY A 211 30.64 9.48 -10.51
C GLY A 211 31.49 10.71 -10.20
N VAL A 212 32.81 10.57 -10.13
CA VAL A 212 33.73 11.70 -9.89
C VAL A 212 33.73 12.68 -11.06
N ALA A 213 33.74 12.19 -12.30
CA ALA A 213 33.73 13.04 -13.48
C ALA A 213 32.42 13.83 -13.62
N SER A 214 31.28 13.17 -13.37
CA SER A 214 29.95 13.80 -13.32
C SER A 214 29.87 14.89 -12.25
N MET A 215 30.32 14.63 -11.02
CA MET A 215 30.35 15.65 -9.96
C MET A 215 31.30 16.82 -10.27
N GLY A 216 32.42 16.57 -10.96
CA GLY A 216 33.33 17.63 -11.42
C GLY A 216 32.68 18.51 -12.49
N ALA A 217 31.91 17.89 -13.39
CA ALA A 217 31.15 18.59 -14.43
C ALA A 217 30.00 19.42 -13.83
N ASP A 218 29.33 18.93 -12.78
CA ASP A 218 28.32 19.69 -12.02
C ASP A 218 28.90 20.95 -11.37
N PHE A 219 30.08 20.83 -10.76
CA PHE A 219 30.78 21.98 -10.18
C PHE A 219 31.13 23.01 -11.26
N ALA A 220 31.81 22.58 -12.33
CA ALA A 220 32.26 23.45 -13.40
C ALA A 220 31.08 24.15 -14.12
N SER A 221 30.02 23.40 -14.42
CA SER A 221 28.82 23.91 -15.10
C SER A 221 28.04 24.92 -14.24
N SER A 222 27.87 24.65 -12.94
CA SER A 222 27.17 25.54 -12.02
C SER A 222 27.99 26.81 -11.73
N ALA A 223 29.31 26.69 -11.61
CA ALA A 223 30.21 27.84 -11.44
C ALA A 223 30.23 28.72 -12.71
N ALA A 224 30.35 28.10 -13.89
CA ALA A 224 30.26 28.81 -15.17
C ALA A 224 28.88 29.49 -15.34
N SER A 225 27.79 28.79 -15.02
CA SER A 225 26.43 29.34 -15.01
C SER A 225 26.34 30.61 -14.19
N SER A 226 26.87 30.59 -12.96
CA SER A 226 26.85 31.75 -12.07
C SER A 226 27.61 32.95 -12.64
N TRP A 227 28.78 32.71 -13.24
CA TRP A 227 29.60 33.78 -13.83
C TRP A 227 28.96 34.35 -15.09
N LEU A 228 28.42 33.50 -15.97
CA LEU A 228 27.70 33.96 -17.15
C LEU A 228 26.41 34.72 -16.79
N MET A 229 25.71 34.29 -15.73
CA MET A 229 24.46 34.91 -15.28
C MET A 229 24.66 36.34 -14.74
N SER A 230 25.88 36.69 -14.28
CA SER A 230 26.18 38.08 -13.90
C SER A 230 26.33 39.01 -15.11
N LEU A 231 26.54 38.46 -16.30
CA LEU A 231 26.56 39.22 -17.57
C LEU A 231 25.15 39.30 -18.15
N ASP A 232 24.56 38.14 -18.46
CA ASP A 232 23.21 38.00 -18.98
C ASP A 232 22.68 36.59 -18.66
N PRO A 233 21.53 36.43 -17.97
CA PRO A 233 20.94 35.12 -17.69
C PRO A 233 20.54 34.33 -18.95
N TRP A 234 20.31 34.97 -20.10
CA TRP A 234 19.95 34.26 -21.34
C TRP A 234 21.12 33.47 -21.93
N LEU A 235 22.36 33.95 -21.77
CA LEU A 235 23.56 33.31 -22.30
C LEU A 235 23.79 31.89 -21.73
N PRO A 236 23.86 31.67 -20.40
CA PRO A 236 24.03 30.33 -19.83
C PRO A 236 22.81 29.44 -20.05
N LEU A 237 21.61 30.01 -20.16
CA LEU A 237 20.39 29.26 -20.48
C LEU A 237 20.47 28.64 -21.89
N LEU A 238 20.71 29.46 -22.91
CA LEU A 238 20.76 29.01 -24.30
C LEU A 238 21.94 28.07 -24.55
N LEU A 239 23.10 28.36 -23.96
CA LEU A 239 24.26 27.49 -24.03
C LEU A 239 23.97 26.13 -23.35
N GLY A 240 23.27 26.12 -22.22
CA GLY A 240 22.95 24.91 -21.48
C GLY A 240 21.95 24.02 -22.21
N TRP A 241 20.86 24.58 -22.71
CA TRP A 241 19.89 23.84 -23.51
C TRP A 241 20.46 23.40 -24.84
N GLY A 242 21.29 24.22 -25.49
CA GLY A 242 22.03 23.83 -26.69
C GLY A 242 22.92 22.62 -26.45
N LEU A 243 23.70 22.63 -25.36
CA LEU A 243 24.56 21.50 -24.99
C LEU A 243 23.75 20.25 -24.64
N ALA A 244 22.63 20.39 -23.92
CA ALA A 244 21.76 19.27 -23.59
C ALA A 244 21.15 18.63 -24.84
N VAL A 245 20.67 19.45 -25.79
CA VAL A 245 20.12 18.97 -27.07
C VAL A 245 21.20 18.26 -27.90
N ILE A 246 22.41 18.84 -28.01
CA ILE A 246 23.55 18.21 -28.69
C ILE A 246 23.90 16.86 -28.03
N GLY A 247 23.93 16.82 -26.69
CA GLY A 247 24.12 15.59 -25.92
C GLY A 247 23.09 14.52 -26.29
N MET A 248 21.81 14.88 -26.34
CA MET A 248 20.73 13.97 -26.73
C MET A 248 20.87 13.46 -28.16
N PHE A 249 21.43 14.24 -29.09
CA PHE A 249 21.69 13.77 -30.46
C PHE A 249 22.76 12.65 -30.51
N PHE A 250 23.68 12.59 -29.55
CA PHE A 250 24.61 11.44 -29.46
C PHE A 250 23.90 10.12 -29.22
N ALA A 251 22.66 10.11 -28.70
CA ALA A 251 21.86 8.89 -28.57
C ALA A 251 21.60 8.19 -29.92
N LEU A 252 21.56 8.93 -31.04
CA LEU A 252 21.40 8.36 -32.38
C LEU A 252 22.58 7.46 -32.78
N SER A 253 23.78 7.77 -32.27
CA SER A 253 25.01 7.03 -32.52
C SER A 253 25.13 5.72 -31.73
N LEU A 254 24.26 5.51 -30.73
CA LEU A 254 24.25 4.29 -29.93
C LEU A 254 23.80 3.09 -30.78
N PRO A 255 24.46 1.93 -30.70
CA PRO A 255 23.97 0.70 -31.31
C PRO A 255 22.88 0.05 -30.43
N GLU A 256 22.04 -0.81 -31.02
CA GLU A 256 20.99 -1.52 -30.30
C GLU A 256 21.62 -2.56 -29.33
N THR A 257 21.48 -2.36 -28.02
CA THR A 257 22.20 -3.15 -27.00
C THR A 257 21.63 -4.56 -26.74
N MET A 258 20.57 -4.96 -27.44
CA MET A 258 19.76 -6.15 -27.11
C MET A 258 20.33 -7.54 -27.54
N ARG A 259 21.56 -7.67 -28.08
CA ARG A 259 22.02 -8.97 -28.63
C ARG A 259 23.51 -9.31 -28.44
N VAL A 260 24.00 -9.42 -27.20
CA VAL A 260 25.34 -10.02 -26.95
C VAL A 260 25.35 -11.13 -25.87
N VAL A 261 24.23 -11.47 -25.24
CA VAL A 261 24.19 -12.58 -24.27
C VAL A 261 23.10 -13.60 -24.65
N SER A 262 23.36 -14.38 -25.71
CA SER A 262 22.63 -15.64 -26.00
C SER A 262 23.49 -16.58 -26.86
N SER A 263 24.75 -16.74 -26.51
CA SER A 263 25.61 -17.78 -27.09
C SER A 263 26.56 -18.31 -26.03
N GLN A 264 25.99 -18.97 -25.01
CA GLN A 264 26.67 -20.04 -24.30
C GLN A 264 26.01 -21.37 -24.76
N PRO A 265 26.79 -22.41 -25.07
CA PRO A 265 26.24 -23.70 -25.45
C PRO A 265 25.60 -24.35 -24.22
N THR A 266 24.28 -24.44 -24.23
CA THR A 266 23.47 -25.07 -23.19
C THR A 266 23.70 -26.58 -23.21
N TRP A 267 24.35 -27.13 -22.18
CA TRP A 267 24.27 -28.56 -21.90
C TRP A 267 22.84 -28.89 -21.46
N LYS A 268 22.19 -29.80 -22.21
CA LYS A 268 20.88 -30.37 -21.93
C LYS A 268 20.89 -31.10 -20.59
N GLN A 269 19.83 -30.93 -19.79
CA GLN A 269 19.09 -32.02 -19.12
C GLN A 269 17.66 -31.53 -18.73
N PRO A 270 16.69 -32.45 -18.54
CA PRO A 270 15.39 -32.40 -19.24
C PRO A 270 14.16 -32.15 -18.34
N SER A 271 13.02 -31.98 -19.02
CA SER A 271 11.62 -31.91 -18.53
C SER A 271 11.24 -30.59 -17.83
N MET A 272 10.14 -29.90 -18.16
CA MET A 272 8.87 -30.32 -18.74
C MET A 272 8.22 -29.08 -19.40
N GLU A 273 7.92 -29.15 -20.68
CA GLU A 273 7.04 -28.19 -21.36
C GLU A 273 5.60 -28.38 -20.86
N MET A 274 4.85 -27.28 -20.68
CA MET A 274 3.48 -27.20 -21.21
C MET A 274 3.00 -25.73 -21.29
N SER A 275 3.09 -25.21 -22.51
CA SER A 275 2.11 -24.38 -23.24
C SER A 275 1.45 -23.15 -22.57
N GLN A 276 1.82 -21.98 -23.11
CA GLN A 276 0.85 -20.93 -23.43
C GLN A 276 0.84 -20.72 -24.94
N VAL A 277 -0.25 -21.08 -25.60
CA VAL A 277 -0.69 -20.38 -26.81
C VAL A 277 -2.20 -20.16 -26.71
N SER A 278 -2.59 -18.90 -26.59
CA SER A 278 -3.89 -18.40 -26.99
C SER A 278 -3.70 -17.64 -28.32
N PRO A 279 -4.73 -17.57 -29.18
CA PRO A 279 -4.57 -17.39 -30.61
C PRO A 279 -4.39 -15.93 -31.00
N GLY A 280 -3.68 -15.70 -32.10
CA GLY A 280 -3.62 -14.42 -32.80
C GLY A 280 -3.62 -14.64 -34.30
N ASN A 281 -4.72 -14.26 -34.94
CA ASN A 281 -4.86 -14.16 -36.40
C ASN A 281 -3.90 -13.10 -36.96
N ALA A 282 -3.26 -13.39 -38.09
CA ALA A 282 -3.04 -12.45 -39.20
C ALA A 282 -2.39 -13.18 -40.40
N GLU A 283 -3.26 -13.57 -41.33
CA GLU A 283 -3.18 -13.20 -42.75
C GLU A 283 -1.80 -13.16 -43.44
N TYR A 284 -1.56 -14.15 -44.31
CA TYR A 284 -0.78 -13.97 -45.55
C TYR A 284 -1.48 -14.68 -46.71
N LYS A 285 -1.44 -14.02 -47.87
CA LYS A 285 -2.07 -14.30 -49.16
C LYS A 285 -1.54 -15.57 -49.88
N GLU A 286 -2.47 -16.20 -50.62
CA GLU A 286 -2.38 -16.86 -51.96
C GLU A 286 -1.39 -18.06 -52.16
N VAL A 287 -1.59 -19.17 -52.91
CA VAL A 287 -2.60 -19.84 -53.80
C VAL A 287 -1.93 -21.22 -54.21
N PRO A 288 -2.56 -22.25 -54.86
CA PRO A 288 -2.99 -23.52 -54.23
C PRO A 288 -2.39 -24.82 -54.86
N SER A 289 -2.59 -25.97 -54.21
CA SER A 289 -2.61 -27.32 -54.85
C SER A 289 -2.92 -28.38 -53.77
N LYS A 290 -4.09 -29.04 -53.77
CA LYS A 290 -4.55 -30.21 -54.56
C LYS A 290 -4.04 -31.57 -54.04
N GLU A 291 -5.01 -32.50 -53.98
CA GLU A 291 -4.93 -33.98 -54.01
C GLU A 291 -4.81 -34.68 -52.62
N GLN A 292 -5.89 -35.38 -52.19
CA GLN A 292 -6.16 -36.84 -52.35
C GLN A 292 -5.23 -37.65 -51.41
N GLU A 293 -5.63 -38.67 -50.64
CA GLU A 293 -6.81 -39.55 -50.61
C GLU A 293 -6.70 -40.43 -49.32
N GLN A 294 -7.84 -40.99 -48.88
CA GLN A 294 -8.11 -42.40 -48.46
C GLN A 294 -6.98 -43.24 -47.79
N GLU A 295 -7.17 -44.15 -46.83
CA GLU A 295 -8.31 -44.97 -46.38
C GLU A 295 -7.87 -45.93 -45.23
N VAL A 296 -8.85 -46.37 -44.41
CA VAL A 296 -9.08 -47.78 -43.93
C VAL A 296 -8.10 -48.36 -42.87
N LEU A 297 -8.48 -49.03 -41.75
CA LEU A 297 -9.46 -50.10 -41.44
C LEU A 297 -9.54 -50.22 -39.88
N SER A 298 -10.71 -50.11 -39.21
CA SER A 298 -11.55 -51.20 -38.61
C SER A 298 -11.06 -51.73 -37.24
N ASP A 299 -11.86 -52.11 -36.22
CA ASP A 299 -13.30 -52.39 -36.05
C ASP A 299 -13.74 -52.26 -34.55
N GLU A 300 -15.02 -51.92 -34.37
CA GLU A 300 -16.06 -52.41 -33.41
C GLU A 300 -15.81 -52.42 -31.87
N GLU A 301 -16.76 -52.13 -30.95
CA GLU A 301 -18.23 -52.08 -30.99
C GLU A 301 -18.80 -51.32 -29.75
N THR A 302 -19.81 -50.46 -29.99
CA THR A 302 -21.05 -50.07 -29.24
C THR A 302 -21.18 -50.17 -27.68
N LEU A 303 -21.88 -49.30 -26.94
CA LEU A 303 -23.23 -48.70 -27.11
C LEU A 303 -23.41 -47.30 -26.44
N GLN A 304 -23.99 -46.37 -27.22
CA GLN A 304 -25.17 -45.50 -27.00
C GLN A 304 -25.47 -44.90 -25.59
N GLY A 305 -25.78 -43.60 -25.43
CA GLY A 305 -26.12 -42.59 -26.43
C GLY A 305 -26.42 -41.18 -25.90
N GLU A 306 -26.65 -40.33 -26.89
CA GLU A 306 -27.33 -39.02 -26.92
C GLU A 306 -26.65 -37.78 -26.30
N GLU A 307 -25.89 -37.11 -27.18
CA GLU A 307 -25.71 -35.66 -27.15
C GLU A 307 -27.02 -34.93 -27.50
N ALA A 308 -27.37 -33.91 -26.70
CA ALA A 308 -28.11 -32.76 -27.17
C ALA A 308 -27.26 -31.51 -26.90
N SER A 309 -26.78 -30.93 -27.99
CA SER A 309 -26.07 -29.67 -28.04
C SER A 309 -26.98 -28.52 -27.58
N PHE A 310 -26.53 -27.73 -26.61
CA PHE A 310 -27.04 -26.36 -26.44
C PHE A 310 -25.91 -25.40 -26.10
N THR A 311 -25.68 -24.49 -27.05
CA THR A 311 -24.78 -23.35 -27.03
C THR A 311 -24.67 -22.66 -25.67
N THR A 312 -23.52 -22.80 -25.01
CA THR A 312 -23.18 -21.99 -23.83
C THR A 312 -22.76 -20.60 -24.30
N LYS A 313 -23.70 -19.65 -24.26
CA LYS A 313 -23.38 -18.23 -24.27
C LYS A 313 -22.49 -17.95 -23.06
N THR A 314 -21.20 -17.79 -23.28
CA THR A 314 -20.23 -17.34 -22.28
C THR A 314 -20.61 -15.94 -21.82
N ALA A 315 -21.27 -15.85 -20.66
CA ALA A 315 -21.51 -14.59 -19.99
C ALA A 315 -20.15 -13.95 -19.66
N ARG A 316 -19.84 -12.82 -20.31
CA ARG A 316 -18.63 -12.04 -20.09
C ARG A 316 -18.48 -11.75 -18.59
N PRO A 317 -17.32 -12.03 -17.97
CA PRO A 317 -17.09 -11.66 -16.58
C PRO A 317 -17.20 -10.15 -16.43
N THR A 318 -17.91 -9.69 -15.40
CA THR A 318 -18.03 -8.26 -15.05
C THR A 318 -16.64 -7.64 -14.94
N PHE A 319 -16.45 -6.49 -15.60
CA PHE A 319 -15.18 -5.76 -15.69
C PHE A 319 -14.43 -5.64 -14.34
N PHE A 320 -15.16 -5.42 -13.24
CA PHE A 320 -14.60 -5.34 -11.89
C PHE A 320 -14.05 -6.66 -11.33
N ALA A 321 -14.65 -7.81 -11.66
CA ALA A 321 -14.17 -9.12 -11.24
C ALA A 321 -12.89 -9.49 -12.01
N SER A 322 -12.86 -9.22 -13.32
CA SER A 322 -11.65 -9.38 -14.14
C SER A 322 -10.54 -8.41 -13.72
N ALA A 323 -10.88 -7.16 -13.36
CA ALA A 323 -9.92 -6.18 -12.85
C ALA A 323 -9.37 -6.56 -11.46
N LYS A 324 -10.23 -7.08 -10.56
CA LYS A 324 -9.82 -7.55 -9.22
C LYS A 324 -8.95 -8.80 -9.28
N GLN A 325 -9.24 -9.72 -10.19
CA GLN A 325 -8.43 -10.92 -10.40
C GLN A 325 -7.10 -10.60 -11.07
N ARG A 326 -7.11 -9.70 -12.07
CA ARG A 326 -5.87 -9.17 -12.67
C ARG A 326 -5.02 -8.44 -11.64
N SER A 327 -5.59 -7.51 -10.86
CA SER A 327 -4.80 -6.78 -9.85
C SER A 327 -4.22 -7.70 -8.77
N ARG A 328 -4.97 -8.72 -8.32
CA ARG A 328 -4.45 -9.69 -7.36
C ARG A 328 -3.30 -10.53 -7.93
N ALA A 329 -3.37 -10.93 -9.20
CA ALA A 329 -2.29 -11.62 -9.88
C ALA A 329 -1.05 -10.72 -10.08
N TYR A 330 -1.24 -9.43 -10.40
CA TYR A 330 -0.16 -8.44 -10.51
C TYR A 330 0.53 -8.15 -9.17
N PHE A 331 -0.23 -8.06 -8.06
CA PHE A 331 0.32 -7.69 -6.75
C PHE A 331 0.83 -8.89 -5.92
N ALA A 332 0.43 -10.13 -6.23
CA ALA A 332 0.87 -11.32 -5.49
C ALA A 332 2.41 -11.48 -5.41
N PRO A 333 3.18 -11.25 -6.49
CA PRO A 333 4.66 -11.31 -6.45
C PRO A 333 5.30 -10.24 -5.54
N TYR A 334 4.59 -9.20 -5.12
CA TYR A 334 5.13 -8.12 -4.28
C TYR A 334 4.85 -8.29 -2.78
N SER A 335 4.20 -9.40 -2.40
CA SER A 335 3.81 -9.70 -1.03
C SER A 335 4.99 -9.78 -0.03
N PHE A 336 6.21 -10.10 -0.50
CA PHE A 336 7.40 -10.23 0.34
C PHE A 336 7.75 -8.92 1.08
N ILE A 337 7.45 -7.78 0.46
CA ILE A 337 7.71 -6.44 0.98
C ILE A 337 6.87 -6.17 2.21
N PHE A 338 5.56 -6.46 2.12
CA PHE A 338 4.64 -6.30 3.25
C PHE A 338 4.86 -7.34 4.34
N ARG A 339 5.53 -8.46 4.02
CA ARG A 339 5.88 -9.51 4.99
C ARG A 339 7.07 -9.11 5.86
N ASN A 340 8.09 -8.46 5.29
CA ASN A 340 9.29 -8.06 6.03
C ASN A 340 9.22 -6.60 6.50
N LYS A 341 9.05 -6.41 7.82
CA LYS A 341 8.98 -5.08 8.45
C LYS A 341 10.25 -4.24 8.21
N GLN A 342 11.42 -4.85 8.06
CA GLN A 342 12.68 -4.13 7.80
C GLN A 342 12.72 -3.54 6.39
N ILE A 343 12.23 -4.28 5.39
CA ILE A 343 12.12 -3.78 4.01
C ILE A 343 11.17 -2.59 3.98
N MET A 344 10.00 -2.69 4.64
CA MET A 344 9.06 -1.57 4.72
C MET A 344 9.66 -0.33 5.39
N LEU A 345 10.43 -0.49 6.47
CA LEU A 345 11.13 0.61 7.12
C LEU A 345 12.14 1.29 6.18
N LEU A 346 12.97 0.52 5.49
CA LEU A 346 13.96 1.05 4.54
C LEU A 346 13.28 1.75 3.35
N LEU A 347 12.17 1.19 2.86
CA LEU A 347 11.35 1.85 1.83
C LEU A 347 10.80 3.19 2.32
N THR A 348 10.25 3.27 3.55
CA THR A 348 9.81 4.57 4.09
C THR A 348 10.97 5.56 4.23
N ALA A 349 12.18 5.07 4.51
CA ALA A 349 13.36 5.92 4.59
C ALA A 349 13.79 6.49 3.22
N PHE A 350 13.66 5.71 2.14
CA PHE A 350 13.81 6.22 0.77
C PHE A 350 12.79 7.31 0.43
N LEU A 351 11.52 7.10 0.82
CA LEU A 351 10.47 8.09 0.59
C LEU A 351 10.79 9.42 1.28
N VAL A 352 11.17 9.37 2.56
CA VAL A 352 11.53 10.57 3.34
C VAL A 352 12.77 11.26 2.77
N TYR A 353 13.79 10.50 2.37
CA TYR A 353 14.98 11.08 1.74
C TYR A 353 14.63 11.83 0.45
N ARG A 354 13.79 11.25 -0.42
CA ARG A 354 13.35 11.93 -1.66
C ARG A 354 12.47 13.15 -1.37
N LEU A 355 11.55 13.03 -0.40
CA LEU A 355 10.73 14.16 0.04
C LEU A 355 11.60 15.33 0.49
N SER A 356 12.61 15.05 1.33
CA SER A 356 13.54 16.07 1.82
C SER A 356 14.37 16.69 0.70
N ARG A 357 14.85 15.90 -0.26
CA ARG A 357 15.60 16.43 -1.41
C ARG A 357 14.79 17.43 -2.23
N GLY A 358 13.45 17.35 -2.20
CA GLY A 358 12.57 18.33 -2.84
C GLY A 358 12.79 19.78 -2.37
N SER A 359 13.21 20.02 -1.12
CA SER A 359 13.52 21.39 -0.65
C SER A 359 14.77 21.98 -1.28
N SER A 360 15.67 21.15 -1.82
CA SER A 360 16.91 21.64 -2.45
C SER A 360 16.64 22.47 -3.71
N TRP A 361 15.52 22.26 -4.40
CA TRP A 361 15.11 23.03 -5.60
C TRP A 361 14.82 24.51 -5.32
N PHE A 362 14.41 24.82 -4.09
CA PHE A 362 14.15 26.18 -3.63
C PHE A 362 15.36 26.81 -2.94
N LEU A 363 16.48 26.11 -2.81
CA LEU A 363 17.60 26.57 -1.98
C LEU A 363 18.27 27.84 -2.52
N VAL A 364 18.42 27.97 -3.84
CA VAL A 364 18.95 29.21 -4.47
C VAL A 364 18.02 30.40 -4.18
N GLN A 365 16.70 30.20 -4.34
CA GLN A 365 15.69 31.21 -4.03
C GLN A 365 15.68 31.57 -2.54
N TYR A 366 15.80 30.56 -1.65
CA TYR A 366 15.91 30.76 -0.22
C TYR A 366 17.13 31.59 0.18
N ILE A 367 18.30 31.29 -0.37
CA ILE A 367 19.53 32.04 -0.08
C ILE A 367 19.37 33.51 -0.52
N SER A 368 18.84 33.72 -1.73
CA SER A 368 18.64 35.07 -2.28
C SER A 368 17.63 35.88 -1.47
N THR A 369 16.49 35.29 -1.10
CA THR A 369 15.44 35.97 -0.31
C THR A 369 15.84 36.19 1.15
N ARG A 370 16.52 35.22 1.77
CA ARG A 370 16.89 35.26 3.19
C ARG A 370 18.06 36.21 3.46
N TYR A 371 19.09 36.16 2.62
CA TYR A 371 20.35 36.89 2.83
C TYR A 371 20.51 38.10 1.91
N LYS A 372 19.52 38.36 1.03
CA LYS A 372 19.56 39.44 0.03
C LYS A 372 20.75 39.34 -0.93
N TRP A 373 21.23 38.12 -1.16
CA TRP A 373 22.24 37.86 -2.19
C TRP A 373 21.58 37.82 -3.56
N THR A 374 22.34 38.17 -4.59
CA THR A 374 21.88 37.96 -5.97
C THR A 374 21.69 36.47 -6.23
N LEU A 375 20.78 36.11 -7.14
CA LEU A 375 20.60 34.71 -7.55
C LEU A 375 21.89 34.13 -8.14
N ALA A 376 22.76 34.96 -8.72
CA ALA A 376 24.09 34.56 -9.19
C ALA A 376 24.97 34.11 -8.03
N GLU A 377 25.18 34.94 -7.02
CA GLU A 377 25.97 34.58 -5.85
C GLU A 377 25.41 33.35 -5.10
N ALA A 378 24.08 33.24 -5.02
CA ALA A 378 23.42 32.06 -4.45
C ALA A 378 23.69 30.79 -5.27
N ASN A 379 23.66 30.88 -6.61
CA ASN A 379 23.98 29.77 -7.51
C ASN A 379 25.47 29.38 -7.41
N PHE A 380 26.36 30.36 -7.27
CA PHE A 380 27.78 30.13 -7.02
C PHE A 380 27.99 29.35 -5.72
N LEU A 381 27.33 29.74 -4.63
CA LEU A 381 27.41 29.01 -3.36
C LEU A 381 26.96 27.55 -3.51
N MET A 382 25.93 27.30 -4.31
CA MET A 382 25.43 25.95 -4.58
C MET A 382 26.40 25.09 -5.39
N SER A 383 27.21 25.70 -6.27
CA SER A 383 28.22 24.99 -7.05
C SER A 383 29.24 24.27 -6.15
N PHE A 384 29.57 24.82 -4.97
CA PHE A 384 30.52 24.19 -4.03
C PHE A 384 30.02 22.86 -3.46
N LYS A 385 28.72 22.54 -3.53
CA LYS A 385 28.18 21.31 -2.94
C LYS A 385 28.82 20.05 -3.54
N PRO A 386 28.84 19.83 -4.87
CA PRO A 386 29.63 18.77 -5.50
C PRO A 386 31.12 18.77 -5.11
N ALA A 387 31.78 19.93 -5.10
CA ALA A 387 33.20 20.04 -4.75
C ALA A 387 33.51 19.58 -3.31
N LEU A 388 32.58 19.77 -2.39
CA LEU A 388 32.68 19.30 -0.99
C LEU A 388 32.30 17.82 -0.85
N THR A 389 31.45 17.32 -1.75
CA THR A 389 30.98 15.93 -1.77
C THR A 389 32.08 14.96 -2.25
N ILE A 390 32.92 15.38 -3.21
CA ILE A 390 33.98 14.54 -3.79
C ILE A 390 35.02 14.10 -2.74
N PRO A 391 35.68 14.99 -1.96
CA PRO A 391 36.63 14.57 -0.94
C PRO A 391 35.99 13.71 0.15
N LEU A 392 34.72 13.99 0.47
CA LEU A 392 33.96 13.22 1.43
C LEU A 392 33.81 11.76 0.96
N PHE A 393 33.40 11.53 -0.29
CA PHE A 393 33.21 10.16 -0.80
C PHE A 393 34.53 9.45 -1.12
N LEU A 394 35.56 10.16 -1.58
CA LEU A 394 36.84 9.54 -1.97
C LEU A 394 37.80 9.30 -0.79
N PHE A 395 37.81 10.18 0.21
CA PHE A 395 38.79 10.10 1.29
C PHE A 395 38.15 9.85 2.65
N ILE A 396 37.12 10.63 3.01
CA ILE A 396 36.56 10.60 4.36
C ILE A 396 35.75 9.32 4.60
N LEU A 397 34.83 8.98 3.69
CA LEU A 397 33.97 7.81 3.84
C LEU A 397 34.79 6.49 3.82
N PRO A 398 35.79 6.31 2.94
CA PRO A 398 36.67 5.13 3.00
C PRO A 398 37.54 5.09 4.25
N ALA A 399 38.05 6.23 4.73
CA ALA A 399 38.81 6.29 5.98
C ALA A 399 37.96 5.89 7.20
N ILE A 400 36.74 6.44 7.30
CA ILE A 400 35.78 6.07 8.35
C ILE A 400 35.40 4.59 8.23
N SER A 401 35.11 4.11 7.01
CA SER A 401 34.78 2.71 6.76
C SER A 401 35.90 1.76 7.17
N ARG A 402 37.16 2.07 6.82
CA ARG A 402 38.35 1.28 7.24
C ARG A 402 38.52 1.26 8.75
N GLN A 403 38.33 2.40 9.42
CA GLN A 403 38.47 2.48 10.86
C GLN A 403 37.34 1.72 11.60
N LEU A 404 36.12 1.80 11.09
CA LEU A 404 34.96 1.13 11.66
C LEU A 404 34.98 -0.39 11.40
N LEU A 405 35.57 -0.84 10.28
CA LEU A 405 35.83 -2.26 10.00
C LEU A 405 36.82 -2.90 10.97
N LYS A 406 37.73 -2.14 11.58
CA LYS A 406 38.63 -2.67 12.63
C LYS A 406 37.89 -3.06 13.91
N THR A 407 36.71 -2.48 14.15
CA THR A 407 35.96 -2.63 15.40
C THR A 407 34.63 -3.37 15.24
N MET A 408 34.08 -3.50 14.04
CA MET A 408 32.71 -3.98 13.82
C MET A 408 32.57 -4.90 12.60
N LYS A 409 31.57 -5.80 12.66
CA LYS A 409 31.18 -6.66 11.53
C LYS A 409 30.60 -5.83 10.36
N PRO A 410 30.74 -6.26 9.08
CA PRO A 410 30.30 -5.48 7.91
C PRO A 410 28.84 -5.01 7.94
N THR A 411 27.90 -5.86 8.36
CA THR A 411 26.47 -5.50 8.44
C THR A 411 26.16 -4.52 9.58
N GLN A 412 26.87 -4.62 10.70
CA GLN A 412 26.75 -3.70 11.82
C GLN A 412 27.35 -2.34 11.48
N LYS A 413 28.47 -2.33 10.75
CA LYS A 413 29.11 -1.14 10.19
C LYS A 413 28.15 -0.36 9.29
N ASP A 414 27.53 -1.03 8.31
CA ASP A 414 26.62 -0.37 7.36
C ASP A 414 25.38 0.19 8.07
N LEU A 415 24.85 -0.53 9.07
CA LEU A 415 23.75 -0.05 9.91
C LEU A 415 24.15 1.19 10.75
N GLN A 416 25.32 1.17 11.37
CA GLN A 416 25.79 2.31 12.16
C GLN A 416 26.08 3.53 11.28
N LEU A 417 26.71 3.32 10.13
CA LEU A 417 27.00 4.37 9.17
C LEU A 417 25.71 4.97 8.60
N MET A 418 24.68 4.17 8.36
CA MET A 418 23.35 4.64 7.97
C MET A 418 22.70 5.51 9.06
N ARG A 419 22.78 5.10 10.34
CA ARG A 419 22.27 5.88 11.47
C ARG A 419 22.96 7.22 11.65
N ILE A 420 24.29 7.26 11.48
CA ILE A 420 25.05 8.50 11.50
C ILE A 420 24.64 9.39 10.32
N SER A 421 24.51 8.81 9.13
CA SER A 421 24.16 9.56 7.91
C SER A 421 22.78 10.20 8.00
N ILE A 422 21.75 9.51 8.51
CA ILE A 422 20.42 10.11 8.70
C ILE A 422 20.41 11.19 9.78
N GLY A 423 21.21 11.03 10.84
CA GLY A 423 21.42 12.07 11.86
C GLY A 423 22.06 13.33 11.28
N LEU A 424 23.11 13.16 10.46
CA LEU A 424 23.77 14.27 9.74
C LEU A 424 22.81 14.96 8.76
N LEU A 425 21.98 14.20 8.04
CA LEU A 425 20.93 14.77 7.19
C LEU A 425 19.93 15.60 8.00
N ALA A 426 19.45 15.10 9.14
CA ALA A 426 18.50 15.80 10.00
C ALA A 426 19.09 17.09 10.60
N VAL A 427 20.31 17.01 11.16
CA VAL A 427 20.99 18.17 11.75
C VAL A 427 21.36 19.20 10.68
N GLY A 428 21.88 18.77 9.54
CA GLY A 428 22.25 19.66 8.44
C GLY A 428 21.05 20.35 7.80
N THR A 429 19.95 19.61 7.57
CA THR A 429 18.68 20.23 7.10
C THR A 429 18.13 21.23 8.10
N LEU A 430 18.09 20.89 9.39
CA LEU A 430 17.61 21.81 10.42
C LEU A 430 18.49 23.07 10.50
N GLY A 431 19.80 22.91 10.40
CA GLY A 431 20.76 24.01 10.37
C GLY A 431 20.53 24.98 9.21
N ILE A 432 20.22 24.49 8.02
CA ILE A 432 19.88 25.33 6.85
C ILE A 432 18.61 26.14 7.10
N GLY A 433 17.60 25.54 7.74
CA GLY A 433 16.34 26.24 8.05
C GLY A 433 16.50 27.31 9.12
N LEU A 434 17.35 27.07 10.13
CA LEU A 434 17.54 27.98 11.26
C LEU A 434 18.68 28.99 11.05
N SER A 435 19.48 28.90 9.99
CA SER A 435 20.70 29.69 9.82
C SER A 435 20.39 31.20 9.69
N PRO A 436 20.83 32.05 10.63
CA PRO A 436 20.58 33.49 10.57
C PRO A 436 21.55 34.23 9.63
N SER A 437 22.70 33.62 9.31
CA SER A 437 23.73 34.19 8.44
C SER A 437 24.33 33.11 7.51
N VAL A 438 24.97 33.54 6.43
CA VAL A 438 25.66 32.64 5.49
C VAL A 438 26.79 31.86 6.16
N ALA A 439 27.44 32.45 7.18
CA ALA A 439 28.47 31.79 7.97
C ALA A 439 27.95 30.54 8.72
N MET A 440 26.68 30.50 9.10
CA MET A 440 26.03 29.31 9.68
C MET A 440 25.43 28.38 8.62
N LEU A 441 25.07 28.92 7.45
CA LEU A 441 24.54 28.16 6.32
C LEU A 441 25.60 27.21 5.74
N ILE A 442 26.84 27.68 5.52
CA ILE A 442 27.91 26.89 4.89
C ILE A 442 28.23 25.62 5.69
N PRO A 443 28.49 25.67 7.01
CA PRO A 443 28.66 24.47 7.83
C PRO A 443 27.42 23.56 7.80
N SER A 444 26.21 24.11 7.77
CA SER A 444 24.99 23.31 7.71
C SER A 444 24.84 22.56 6.38
N LEU A 445 25.24 23.19 5.27
CA LEU A 445 25.31 22.54 3.95
C LEU A 445 26.36 21.42 3.93
N LEU A 446 27.51 21.63 4.57
CA LEU A 446 28.55 20.60 4.72
C LEU A 446 28.03 19.40 5.52
N VAL A 447 27.38 19.65 6.66
CA VAL A 447 26.78 18.60 7.52
C VAL A 447 25.66 17.86 6.79
N GLN A 448 24.82 18.56 6.02
CA GLN A 448 23.80 17.89 5.21
C GLN A 448 24.45 17.01 4.12
N THR A 449 25.48 17.54 3.46
CA THR A 449 26.16 16.86 2.36
C THR A 449 26.90 15.61 2.84
N SER A 450 27.47 15.65 4.05
CA SER A 450 28.10 14.47 4.66
C SER A 450 27.15 13.31 4.91
N GLY A 451 25.85 13.59 5.10
CA GLY A 451 24.81 12.58 5.22
C GLY A 451 24.28 12.00 3.90
N SER A 452 24.74 12.50 2.73
CA SER A 452 24.24 12.06 1.41
C SER A 452 24.51 10.57 1.11
N GLY A 453 25.50 9.96 1.77
CA GLY A 453 25.79 8.52 1.73
C GLY A 453 24.64 7.62 2.18
N PHE A 454 23.65 8.17 2.90
CA PHE A 454 22.48 7.45 3.40
C PHE A 454 21.74 6.65 2.33
N VAL A 455 21.51 7.24 1.14
CA VAL A 455 20.72 6.59 0.08
C VAL A 455 21.43 5.36 -0.48
N PHE A 456 22.76 5.42 -0.62
CA PHE A 456 23.58 4.32 -1.12
C PHE A 456 23.64 3.19 -0.10
N LEU A 457 23.85 3.51 1.18
CA LEU A 457 23.86 2.52 2.26
C LEU A 457 22.50 1.86 2.43
N THR A 458 21.41 2.62 2.29
CA THR A 458 20.04 2.07 2.36
C THR A 458 19.77 1.13 1.18
N ARG A 459 20.27 1.47 -0.02
CA ARG A 459 20.13 0.64 -1.22
C ARG A 459 20.96 -0.64 -1.14
N ALA A 460 22.18 -0.57 -0.59
CA ALA A 460 22.99 -1.75 -0.33
C ALA A 460 22.37 -2.64 0.75
N LEU A 461 21.84 -2.08 1.84
CA LEU A 461 21.25 -2.88 2.92
C LEU A 461 19.95 -3.56 2.48
N ILE A 462 19.07 -2.86 1.78
CA ILE A 462 17.75 -3.41 1.42
C ILE A 462 17.87 -4.59 0.44
N THR A 463 18.90 -4.63 -0.42
CA THR A 463 19.14 -5.75 -1.34
C THR A 463 19.64 -6.99 -0.61
N THR A 464 20.31 -6.85 0.55
CA THR A 464 20.70 -8.01 1.38
C THR A 464 19.52 -8.70 2.08
N LEU A 465 18.36 -8.03 2.18
CA LEU A 465 17.16 -8.55 2.85
C LEU A 465 16.20 -9.29 1.91
N VAL A 466 16.56 -9.38 0.62
CA VAL A 466 15.68 -9.84 -0.46
C VAL A 466 16.41 -10.90 -1.29
N ASN A 467 15.67 -11.93 -1.71
CA ASN A 467 16.23 -12.99 -2.55
C ASN A 467 16.62 -12.44 -3.92
N ARG A 468 17.62 -13.05 -4.58
CA ARG A 468 18.13 -12.60 -5.90
C ARG A 468 17.00 -12.44 -6.94
N GLU A 469 16.02 -13.34 -6.94
CA GLU A 469 14.84 -13.32 -7.84
C GLU A 469 13.82 -12.20 -7.55
N GLU A 470 13.91 -11.55 -6.40
CA GLU A 470 13.01 -10.47 -5.95
C GLU A 470 13.65 -9.08 -6.08
N THR A 471 14.96 -9.00 -6.38
CA THR A 471 15.72 -7.74 -6.44
C THR A 471 15.21 -6.76 -7.51
N ALA A 472 14.91 -7.23 -8.72
CA ALA A 472 14.38 -6.38 -9.79
C ALA A 472 13.03 -5.75 -9.42
N ARG A 473 12.16 -6.54 -8.76
CA ARG A 473 10.87 -6.07 -8.23
C ARG A 473 11.07 -5.01 -7.15
N LEU A 474 12.04 -5.22 -6.25
CA LEU A 474 12.39 -4.26 -5.20
C LEU A 474 12.84 -2.92 -5.79
N PHE A 475 13.75 -2.91 -6.77
CA PHE A 475 14.20 -1.68 -7.41
C PHE A 475 13.07 -0.94 -8.09
N THR A 476 12.18 -1.64 -8.79
CA THR A 476 10.98 -1.04 -9.40
C THR A 476 10.15 -0.28 -8.36
N ILE A 477 9.95 -0.86 -7.17
CA ILE A 477 9.17 -0.20 -6.10
C ILE A 477 9.92 0.94 -5.45
N ILE A 478 11.23 0.83 -5.28
CA ILE A 478 12.05 1.95 -4.82
C ILE A 478 11.82 3.12 -5.78
N GLU A 479 11.98 2.93 -7.09
CA GLU A 479 11.81 4.01 -8.08
C GLU A 479 10.38 4.58 -8.13
N VAL A 480 9.35 3.72 -8.04
CA VAL A 480 7.95 4.18 -7.91
C VAL A 480 7.77 5.03 -6.65
N LEU A 481 8.30 4.59 -5.52
CA LEU A 481 8.19 5.30 -4.26
C LEU A 481 8.96 6.62 -4.27
N GLN A 482 10.12 6.65 -4.94
CA GLN A 482 10.88 7.88 -5.13
C GLN A 482 10.14 8.88 -6.02
N SER A 483 9.43 8.40 -7.04
CA SER A 483 8.59 9.22 -7.91
C SER A 483 7.40 9.81 -7.15
N VAL A 484 6.71 8.99 -6.35
CA VAL A 484 5.65 9.45 -5.44
C VAL A 484 6.19 10.47 -4.44
N GLY A 485 7.39 10.23 -3.89
CA GLY A 485 8.08 11.16 -3.01
C GLY A 485 8.31 12.53 -3.66
N ASN A 486 8.70 12.56 -4.94
CA ASN A 486 8.91 13.82 -5.67
C ASN A 486 7.61 14.60 -5.86
N VAL A 487 6.53 13.92 -6.23
CA VAL A 487 5.18 14.53 -6.41
C VAL A 487 4.63 15.07 -5.08
N ILE A 488 4.83 14.34 -3.98
CA ILE A 488 4.44 14.83 -2.65
C ILE A 488 5.32 16.02 -2.26
N ALA A 489 6.62 15.98 -2.55
CA ALA A 489 7.54 17.06 -2.24
C ALA A 489 7.16 18.34 -2.97
N SER A 490 6.89 18.28 -4.28
CA SER A 490 6.55 19.45 -5.07
C SER A 490 5.30 20.18 -4.57
N LEU A 491 4.30 19.48 -4.05
CA LEU A 491 3.12 20.13 -3.43
C LEU A 491 3.38 20.58 -1.98
N SER A 492 3.91 19.69 -1.14
CA SER A 492 4.07 19.96 0.29
C SER A 492 5.17 20.99 0.59
N ILE A 493 6.30 20.91 -0.08
CA ILE A 493 7.42 21.85 0.11
C ILE A 493 7.05 23.22 -0.44
N THR A 494 6.40 23.31 -1.59
CA THR A 494 5.99 24.59 -2.18
C THR A 494 5.02 25.33 -1.28
N THR A 495 3.99 24.65 -0.79
CA THR A 495 3.01 25.25 0.13
C THR A 495 3.65 25.70 1.44
N VAL A 496 4.50 24.86 2.05
CA VAL A 496 5.20 25.22 3.29
C VAL A 496 6.22 26.34 3.09
N PHE A 497 6.90 26.37 1.94
CA PHE A 497 7.83 27.44 1.60
C PHE A 497 7.08 28.77 1.38
N GLN A 498 5.93 28.75 0.71
CA GLN A 498 5.07 29.94 0.57
C GLN A 498 4.60 30.46 1.94
N ILE A 499 4.13 29.57 2.83
CA ILE A 499 3.77 29.95 4.21
C ILE A 499 4.98 30.55 4.94
N GLY A 500 6.17 29.98 4.75
CA GLY A 500 7.41 30.51 5.32
C GLY A 500 7.75 31.92 4.81
N LEU A 501 7.53 32.19 3.52
CA LEU A 501 7.70 33.52 2.92
C LEU A 501 6.68 34.53 3.46
N GLU A 502 5.43 34.13 3.68
CA GLU A 502 4.39 34.99 4.29
C GLU A 502 4.76 35.41 5.70
N LEU A 503 5.13 34.44 6.55
CA LEU A 503 5.52 34.67 7.93
C LEU A 503 6.80 35.52 8.03
N GLY A 504 7.75 35.31 7.12
CA GLY A 504 9.00 36.06 7.06
C GLY A 504 9.95 35.80 8.23
N GLY A 505 11.10 36.49 8.22
CA GLY A 505 12.13 36.38 9.26
C GLY A 505 12.68 34.95 9.40
N PRO A 506 12.70 34.35 10.61
CA PRO A 506 13.22 32.99 10.81
C PRO A 506 12.34 31.92 10.16
N TRP A 507 11.07 32.21 9.88
CA TRP A 507 10.12 31.24 9.33
C TRP A 507 10.29 30.99 7.83
N ILE A 508 11.13 31.78 7.13
CA ILE A 508 11.46 31.54 5.70
C ILE A 508 12.07 30.13 5.52
N GLY A 509 12.78 29.62 6.53
CA GLY A 509 13.38 28.29 6.54
C GLY A 509 12.43 27.13 6.87
N LEU A 510 11.11 27.37 6.99
CA LEU A 510 10.13 26.38 7.49
C LEU A 510 10.12 25.07 6.69
N ALA A 511 10.34 25.11 5.38
CA ALA A 511 10.42 23.91 4.54
C ALA A 511 11.59 22.98 4.95
N TRP A 512 12.73 23.55 5.33
CA TRP A 512 13.87 22.77 5.84
C TRP A 512 13.63 22.24 7.25
N MET A 513 12.93 23.00 8.10
CA MET A 513 12.52 22.51 9.42
C MET A 513 11.55 21.33 9.31
N MET A 514 10.55 21.41 8.41
CA MET A 514 9.63 20.30 8.14
C MET A 514 10.39 19.05 7.66
N THR A 515 11.31 19.19 6.70
CA THR A 515 12.06 18.04 6.18
C THR A 515 13.03 17.46 7.21
N ALA A 516 13.62 18.28 8.09
CA ALA A 516 14.40 17.82 9.23
C ALA A 516 13.56 16.98 10.20
N THR A 517 12.34 17.44 10.53
CA THR A 517 11.43 16.65 11.38
C THR A 517 11.05 15.33 10.73
N ALA A 518 10.85 15.30 9.41
CA ALA A 518 10.58 14.06 8.68
C ALA A 518 11.72 13.04 8.82
N PHE A 519 12.99 13.47 8.81
CA PHE A 519 14.12 12.58 9.08
C PHE A 519 14.12 12.00 10.50
N THR A 520 13.73 12.79 11.50
CA THR A 520 13.63 12.29 12.89
C THR A 520 12.50 11.28 13.10
N LEU A 521 11.46 11.33 12.27
CA LEU A 521 10.35 10.38 12.30
C LEU A 521 10.71 9.01 11.73
N VAL A 522 11.80 8.90 10.96
CA VAL A 522 12.30 7.62 10.46
C VAL A 522 13.03 6.92 11.60
N PRO A 523 12.50 5.80 12.14
CA PRO A 523 13.18 5.07 13.20
C PRO A 523 14.52 4.55 12.67
N PRO A 524 15.63 4.69 13.43
CA PRO A 524 16.90 4.11 13.03
C PRO A 524 16.73 2.60 12.85
N PRO A 525 17.26 2.01 11.76
CA PRO A 525 17.10 0.58 11.51
C PRO A 525 17.69 -0.21 12.68
N ALA A 526 16.83 -0.95 13.39
CA ALA A 526 17.24 -1.83 14.48
C ALA A 526 18.06 -2.98 13.92
N ALA A 527 19.13 -3.37 14.62
CA ALA A 527 19.92 -4.53 14.23
C ALA A 527 19.01 -5.77 14.17
N PRO A 528 19.24 -6.72 13.24
CA PRO A 528 18.58 -8.01 13.30
C PRO A 528 19.06 -8.73 14.56
N THR A 529 18.34 -8.57 15.67
CA THR A 529 18.47 -9.45 16.82
C THR A 529 17.88 -10.78 16.40
N GLY A 530 18.74 -11.68 15.92
CA GLY A 530 18.49 -13.11 15.96
C GLY A 530 18.42 -13.54 17.42
N GLN A 531 17.27 -13.33 18.06
CA GLN A 531 16.96 -13.92 19.34
C GLN A 531 15.58 -14.55 19.26
N LEU A 532 15.62 -15.89 19.35
CA LEU A 532 14.52 -16.77 19.63
C LEU A 532 13.64 -16.14 20.72
N HIS A 533 12.36 -15.92 20.41
CA HIS A 533 11.39 -15.39 21.36
C HIS A 533 11.31 -16.30 22.59
N THR A 534 11.90 -15.88 23.72
CA THR A 534 11.47 -16.32 25.05
C THR A 534 10.29 -15.44 25.47
N PRO A 535 9.20 -16.02 25.99
CA PRO A 535 8.05 -15.23 26.45
C PRO A 535 8.38 -14.51 27.76
N HIS A 536 8.16 -13.19 27.79
CA HIS A 536 8.29 -12.35 28.99
C HIS A 536 7.24 -12.70 30.09
N PRO A 537 7.56 -12.43 31.37
CA PRO A 537 6.83 -12.89 32.56
C PRO A 537 5.56 -12.07 32.89
N GLY A 538 4.80 -11.67 31.87
CA GLY A 538 3.53 -10.94 32.06
C GLY A 538 2.31 -11.84 32.34
N SER A 539 2.49 -13.17 32.32
CA SER A 539 1.40 -14.14 32.44
C SER A 539 1.03 -14.49 33.90
N GLN A 540 1.90 -14.19 34.87
CA GLN A 540 1.67 -14.58 36.28
C GLN A 540 0.63 -13.72 37.02
N ALA A 541 0.36 -12.49 36.58
CA ALA A 541 -0.65 -11.63 37.21
C ALA A 541 -2.10 -12.03 36.87
N TYR A 542 -2.33 -12.84 35.83
CA TYR A 542 -3.66 -13.32 35.46
C TYR A 542 -4.09 -14.59 36.22
N CYS A 543 -3.13 -15.37 36.73
CA CYS A 543 -3.44 -16.59 37.51
C CYS A 543 -3.82 -16.31 38.97
N SER A 544 -3.47 -15.15 39.54
CA SER A 544 -3.74 -14.82 40.95
C SER A 544 -5.21 -14.47 41.25
N LEU A 545 -6.00 -14.12 40.23
CA LEU A 545 -7.45 -13.92 40.35
C LEU A 545 -8.24 -15.25 40.38
N LEU A 546 -7.62 -16.36 39.98
CA LEU A 546 -8.24 -17.69 39.94
C LEU A 546 -8.00 -18.52 41.21
N SER A 547 -7.16 -18.06 42.15
CA SER A 547 -6.74 -18.85 43.32
C SER A 547 -7.33 -18.41 44.66
N LYS A 548 -8.32 -17.51 44.69
CA LYS A 548 -9.01 -17.20 45.97
C LYS A 548 -10.06 -18.27 46.27
N PRO A 549 -9.94 -19.01 47.38
CA PRO A 549 -10.93 -20.02 47.75
C PRO A 549 -12.19 -19.31 48.23
N GLY A 550 -13.34 -19.58 47.60
CA GLY A 550 -14.64 -19.19 48.13
C GLY A 550 -15.72 -18.84 47.11
N HIS A 551 -15.41 -18.15 46.01
CA HIS A 551 -16.45 -17.65 45.10
C HIS A 551 -15.99 -17.59 43.65
N VAL A 552 -16.35 -18.63 42.87
CA VAL A 552 -16.62 -18.73 41.41
C VAL A 552 -16.25 -20.16 40.98
N HIS A 553 -17.09 -21.13 41.33
CA HIS A 553 -16.92 -22.53 40.92
C HIS A 553 -17.36 -22.83 39.47
N PHE A 554 -17.84 -21.83 38.73
CA PHE A 554 -18.60 -22.08 37.48
C PHE A 554 -17.77 -22.10 36.19
N ALA A 555 -16.54 -21.60 36.18
CA ALA A 555 -15.70 -21.57 34.98
C ALA A 555 -14.94 -22.89 34.71
N VAL A 556 -14.88 -23.79 35.70
CA VAL A 556 -13.97 -24.96 35.68
C VAL A 556 -14.57 -26.15 34.93
N ARG A 557 -15.89 -26.24 34.74
CA ARG A 557 -16.51 -27.47 34.18
C ARG A 557 -16.53 -27.56 32.65
N THR A 558 -16.39 -26.44 31.91
CA THR A 558 -16.41 -26.44 30.42
C THR A 558 -15.18 -25.80 29.76
N GLY A 559 -14.33 -25.09 30.53
CA GLY A 559 -13.13 -24.40 30.04
C GLY A 559 -13.39 -23.19 29.13
N VAL A 560 -14.65 -22.76 28.94
CA VAL A 560 -15.03 -21.65 28.05
C VAL A 560 -15.65 -20.51 28.84
N SER A 561 -15.14 -19.29 28.66
CA SER A 561 -15.55 -18.10 29.41
C SER A 561 -16.20 -17.04 28.49
N PRO A 562 -17.52 -17.11 28.24
CA PRO A 562 -18.19 -16.32 27.19
C PRO A 562 -18.25 -14.81 27.44
N PHE A 563 -18.00 -14.37 28.68
CA PHE A 563 -18.09 -12.96 29.09
C PHE A 563 -16.73 -12.27 29.21
N PHE A 564 -15.63 -13.01 29.11
CA PHE A 564 -14.31 -12.40 29.19
C PHE A 564 -13.94 -11.74 27.86
N PRO A 565 -13.38 -10.51 27.90
CA PRO A 565 -12.83 -9.89 26.70
C PRO A 565 -11.67 -10.71 26.17
N THR A 566 -11.60 -10.87 24.85
CA THR A 566 -10.47 -11.56 24.22
C THR A 566 -9.20 -10.73 24.35
N PRO A 567 -8.06 -11.34 24.70
CA PRO A 567 -6.80 -10.63 24.84
C PRO A 567 -6.41 -9.97 23.52
N ARG A 568 -6.03 -8.70 23.59
CA ARG A 568 -5.59 -7.94 22.41
C ARG A 568 -4.15 -8.38 22.08
N PRO A 569 -3.81 -8.60 20.80
CA PRO A 569 -2.43 -8.86 20.44
C PRO A 569 -1.56 -7.66 20.85
N SER A 570 -0.36 -7.95 21.35
CA SER A 570 0.62 -6.90 21.68
C SER A 570 0.93 -6.06 20.45
N LEU A 571 0.85 -4.75 20.64
CA LEU A 571 1.02 -3.79 19.55
C LEU A 571 2.48 -3.44 19.41
N SER A 572 3.05 -3.66 18.23
CA SER A 572 4.33 -3.03 17.89
C SER A 572 4.13 -1.51 17.82
N TYR A 573 5.11 -0.72 18.27
CA TYR A 573 5.10 0.75 18.17
C TYR A 573 4.57 1.31 16.83
N PRO A 574 5.00 0.83 15.64
CA PRO A 574 4.47 1.33 14.36
C PRO A 574 2.99 0.99 14.13
N GLN A 575 2.50 -0.14 14.64
CA GLN A 575 1.08 -0.48 14.56
C GLN A 575 0.26 0.43 15.47
N TRP A 576 0.84 0.89 16.58
CA TRP A 576 0.21 1.85 17.46
C TRP A 576 0.10 3.24 16.81
N VAL A 577 1.18 3.72 16.18
CA VAL A 577 1.18 4.97 15.39
C VAL A 577 0.19 4.91 14.23
N LEU A 578 0.17 3.81 13.47
CA LEU A 578 -0.81 3.61 12.39
C LEU A 578 -2.24 3.61 12.92
N ARG A 579 -2.50 3.01 14.10
CA ARG A 579 -3.83 3.02 14.72
C ARG A 579 -4.26 4.43 15.10
N ILE A 580 -3.35 5.24 15.67
CA ILE A 580 -3.62 6.66 15.97
C ILE A 580 -3.96 7.41 14.69
N PHE A 581 -3.12 7.28 13.67
CA PHE A 581 -3.35 7.95 12.39
C PHE A 581 -4.70 7.56 11.76
N LEU A 582 -4.98 6.26 11.66
CA LEU A 582 -6.26 5.77 11.12
C LEU A 582 -7.46 6.22 11.96
N PHE A 583 -7.32 6.23 13.29
CA PHE A 583 -8.37 6.71 14.18
C PHE A 583 -8.64 8.20 13.95
N CYS A 584 -7.60 9.04 13.94
CA CYS A 584 -7.73 10.49 13.73
C CYS A 584 -8.35 10.84 12.37
N VAL A 585 -7.99 10.12 11.29
CA VAL A 585 -8.54 10.36 9.94
C VAL A 585 -9.98 9.85 9.83
N ARG A 586 -10.30 8.68 10.39
CA ARG A 586 -11.61 8.04 10.20
C ARG A 586 -12.67 8.53 11.18
N LEU A 587 -12.30 8.98 12.37
CA LEU A 587 -13.25 9.49 13.37
C LEU A 587 -14.13 10.62 12.83
N PRO A 588 -13.61 11.71 12.22
CA PRO A 588 -14.46 12.78 11.71
C PRO A 588 -15.37 12.30 10.57
N LEU A 589 -14.85 11.44 9.67
CA LEU A 589 -15.64 10.83 8.59
C LEU A 589 -16.76 9.94 9.12
N PHE A 590 -16.46 9.10 10.11
CA PHE A 590 -17.41 8.18 10.72
C PHE A 590 -18.53 8.92 11.43
N ILE A 591 -18.18 9.95 12.21
CA ILE A 591 -19.15 10.81 12.89
C ILE A 591 -20.05 11.52 11.87
N SER A 592 -19.47 12.12 10.82
CA SER A 592 -20.22 12.82 9.78
C SER A 592 -21.24 11.91 9.09
N VAL A 593 -20.83 10.69 8.69
CA VAL A 593 -21.74 9.73 8.03
C VAL A 593 -22.82 9.21 9.00
N CYS A 594 -22.49 8.96 10.28
CA CYS A 594 -23.46 8.52 11.27
C CYS A 594 -24.49 9.61 11.58
N ILE A 595 -24.05 10.86 11.79
CA ILE A 595 -24.92 12.03 12.00
C ILE A 595 -25.80 12.21 10.77
N GLY A 596 -25.24 12.20 9.56
CA GLY A 596 -26.00 12.32 8.32
C GLY A 596 -27.07 11.22 8.19
N TYR A 597 -26.76 9.98 8.54
CA TYR A 597 -27.74 8.89 8.47
C TYR A 597 -28.85 9.01 9.52
N PHE A 598 -28.50 9.12 10.80
CA PHE A 598 -29.48 9.07 11.90
C PHE A 598 -30.25 10.39 12.10
N LEU A 599 -29.71 11.55 11.68
CA LEU A 599 -30.39 12.85 11.82
C LEU A 599 -31.03 13.36 10.54
N LEU A 600 -30.47 13.07 9.34
CA LEU A 600 -31.00 13.57 8.08
C LEU A 600 -31.70 12.47 7.27
N PHE A 601 -30.99 11.39 6.93
CA PHE A 601 -31.50 10.38 5.99
C PHE A 601 -32.58 9.47 6.56
N GLN A 602 -32.65 9.29 7.88
CA GLN A 602 -33.71 8.48 8.51
C GLN A 602 -35.11 9.11 8.35
N TRP A 603 -35.20 10.43 8.21
CA TRP A 603 -36.47 11.18 8.13
C TRP A 603 -36.91 11.47 6.69
N LEU A 604 -36.01 11.33 5.72
CA LEU A 604 -36.31 11.52 4.30
C LEU A 604 -36.94 10.24 3.71
N PRO A 605 -37.94 10.35 2.82
CA PRO A 605 -38.58 9.22 2.14
C PRO A 605 -37.66 8.67 1.02
N ILE A 606 -36.49 8.19 1.40
CA ILE A 606 -35.51 7.63 0.46
C ILE A 606 -35.90 6.19 0.16
N THR A 607 -35.74 5.81 -1.11
CA THR A 607 -35.92 4.43 -1.57
C THR A 607 -35.09 3.45 -0.73
N SER A 608 -35.56 2.21 -0.59
CA SER A 608 -34.89 1.17 0.20
C SER A 608 -33.43 0.95 -0.20
N LEU A 609 -33.09 1.21 -1.46
CA LEU A 609 -31.72 1.19 -1.98
C LEU A 609 -30.83 2.27 -1.37
N GLY A 610 -31.30 3.51 -1.25
CA GLY A 610 -30.50 4.60 -0.67
C GLY A 610 -30.22 4.38 0.82
N ARG A 611 -31.18 3.82 1.55
CA ARG A 611 -30.98 3.44 2.96
C ARG A 611 -29.92 2.35 3.12
N LYS A 612 -29.96 1.31 2.27
CA LYS A 612 -28.95 0.25 2.26
C LYS A 612 -27.57 0.81 1.89
N ALA A 613 -27.49 1.67 0.89
CA ALA A 613 -26.24 2.31 0.49
C ALA A 613 -25.61 3.11 1.65
N ALA A 614 -26.41 3.92 2.35
CA ALA A 614 -25.93 4.69 3.50
C ALA A 614 -25.43 3.80 4.65
N LEU A 615 -26.13 2.69 4.94
CA LEU A 615 -25.69 1.70 5.94
C LEU A 615 -24.37 1.03 5.54
N TRP A 616 -24.19 0.72 4.25
CA TRP A 616 -22.90 0.24 3.72
C TRP A 616 -21.79 1.30 3.79
N CYS A 617 -22.11 2.59 3.66
CA CYS A 617 -21.14 3.66 3.91
C CYS A 617 -20.70 3.69 5.38
N ILE A 618 -21.61 3.52 6.34
CA ILE A 618 -21.28 3.44 7.78
C ILE A 618 -20.35 2.25 8.06
N LEU A 619 -20.57 1.09 7.43
CA LEU A 619 -19.68 -0.08 7.52
C LEU A 619 -18.35 0.13 6.77
N GLY A 620 -18.36 0.89 5.68
CA GLY A 620 -17.19 1.15 4.83
C GLY A 620 -16.11 2.00 5.50
N VAL A 621 -16.50 3.03 6.26
CA VAL A 621 -15.55 3.93 6.96
C VAL A 621 -14.60 3.18 7.91
N PRO A 622 -15.07 2.29 8.82
CA PRO A 622 -14.21 1.43 9.64
C PRO A 622 -13.60 0.25 8.88
N SER A 623 -13.69 0.24 7.55
CA SER A 623 -13.10 -0.78 6.68
C SER A 623 -13.69 -2.18 6.83
N VAL A 624 -15.00 -2.25 7.07
CA VAL A 624 -15.79 -3.48 7.09
C VAL A 624 -16.38 -3.75 5.70
N TRP A 625 -15.52 -3.97 4.71
CA TRP A 625 -15.93 -4.25 3.32
C TRP A 625 -15.73 -5.72 2.90
N TRP A 626 -15.05 -6.51 3.73
CA TRP A 626 -14.84 -7.94 3.47
C TRP A 626 -15.81 -8.77 4.31
N VAL A 627 -16.90 -9.21 3.68
CA VAL A 627 -17.88 -10.12 4.30
C VAL A 627 -17.89 -11.44 3.52
N ASP A 628 -17.64 -12.56 4.21
CA ASP A 628 -17.79 -13.91 3.66
C ASP A 628 -19.12 -14.49 4.12
N LEU A 629 -20.12 -14.39 3.25
CA LEU A 629 -21.43 -15.00 3.43
C LEU A 629 -21.40 -16.44 2.92
N GLN A 630 -21.79 -17.39 3.78
CA GLN A 630 -21.98 -18.80 3.40
C GLN A 630 -23.30 -19.29 3.99
N VAL A 631 -24.04 -20.03 3.17
CA VAL A 631 -25.30 -20.69 3.56
C VAL A 631 -25.02 -22.18 3.67
N ASP A 632 -25.52 -22.83 4.73
CA ASP A 632 -25.37 -24.27 4.93
C ASP A 632 -25.92 -25.05 3.72
N GLY A 633 -25.14 -26.03 3.24
CA GLY A 633 -25.52 -26.88 2.12
C GLY A 633 -25.45 -26.22 0.73
N VAL A 634 -24.80 -25.07 0.55
CA VAL A 634 -24.61 -24.41 -0.75
C VAL A 634 -23.12 -24.19 -1.05
N ARG A 635 -22.65 -24.60 -2.23
CA ARG A 635 -21.25 -24.36 -2.69
C ARG A 635 -21.01 -22.85 -2.91
N LYS A 636 -19.80 -22.37 -2.62
CA LYS A 636 -19.44 -20.97 -2.82
C LYS A 636 -19.57 -20.60 -4.30
N GLY A 637 -20.37 -19.57 -4.60
CA GLY A 637 -20.54 -19.03 -5.95
C GLY A 637 -21.86 -19.38 -6.66
N THR A 638 -22.67 -20.31 -6.15
CA THR A 638 -23.95 -20.72 -6.78
C THR A 638 -25.20 -20.03 -6.20
N LEU A 639 -25.01 -19.02 -5.33
CA LEU A 639 -26.08 -18.30 -4.63
C LEU A 639 -27.02 -17.48 -5.54
N ASN A 640 -26.62 -17.20 -6.79
CA ASN A 640 -27.41 -16.39 -7.73
C ASN A 640 -28.46 -17.20 -8.51
N ASN A 641 -28.54 -18.52 -8.30
CA ASN A 641 -29.57 -19.36 -8.91
C ASN A 641 -30.90 -19.23 -8.14
N ASP A 642 -32.00 -19.07 -8.86
CA ASP A 642 -33.36 -18.94 -8.29
C ASP A 642 -33.72 -20.11 -7.35
N ARG A 643 -33.17 -21.30 -7.59
CA ARG A 643 -33.31 -22.49 -6.71
C ARG A 643 -32.79 -22.30 -5.28
N HIS A 644 -31.89 -21.35 -5.02
CA HIS A 644 -31.28 -21.13 -3.70
C HIS A 644 -31.77 -19.85 -2.99
N GLN A 645 -32.60 -19.02 -3.63
CA GLN A 645 -33.17 -17.81 -3.00
C GLN A 645 -34.05 -18.14 -1.78
N ASN A 646 -34.78 -19.25 -1.82
CA ASN A 646 -35.61 -19.75 -0.71
C ASN A 646 -34.81 -20.18 0.54
N ARG A 647 -33.47 -20.22 0.47
CA ARG A 647 -32.57 -20.51 1.61
C ARG A 647 -32.07 -19.25 2.33
N LEU A 648 -32.39 -18.06 1.83
CA LEU A 648 -32.09 -16.80 2.50
C LEU A 648 -33.32 -16.28 3.26
N PRO A 649 -33.13 -15.52 4.34
CA PRO A 649 -34.22 -14.84 5.03
C PRO A 649 -34.97 -13.88 4.10
N GLY A 650 -36.26 -14.14 3.90
CA GLY A 650 -37.17 -13.33 3.09
C GLY A 650 -38.33 -12.72 3.90
N PRO A 651 -39.28 -12.04 3.23
CA PRO A 651 -40.50 -11.54 3.87
C PRO A 651 -41.24 -12.64 4.65
N GLY A 652 -41.74 -12.32 5.84
CA GLY A 652 -42.46 -13.28 6.69
C GLY A 652 -41.59 -14.33 7.41
N SER A 653 -40.25 -14.21 7.34
CA SER A 653 -39.32 -15.09 8.09
C SER A 653 -38.73 -14.42 9.33
N ILE A 654 -38.22 -15.24 10.25
CA ILE A 654 -37.55 -14.80 11.49
C ILE A 654 -36.05 -15.08 11.36
N ILE A 655 -35.23 -14.08 11.67
CA ILE A 655 -33.76 -14.18 11.77
C ILE A 655 -33.40 -14.28 13.24
N ALA A 656 -32.94 -15.46 13.67
CA ALA A 656 -32.40 -15.69 15.00
C ALA A 656 -30.87 -15.56 14.96
N SER A 657 -30.35 -14.41 15.39
CA SER A 657 -28.92 -14.10 15.21
C SER A 657 -28.12 -14.14 16.51
N SER A 658 -26.88 -14.63 16.43
CA SER A 658 -25.90 -14.52 17.53
C SER A 658 -25.65 -13.06 17.88
N PHE A 659 -25.57 -12.72 19.17
CA PHE A 659 -25.35 -11.33 19.58
C PHE A 659 -23.97 -11.15 20.19
N THR A 660 -23.05 -10.55 19.44
CA THR A 660 -21.63 -10.43 19.84
C THR A 660 -21.11 -8.99 19.74
N SER A 661 -21.63 -8.20 18.80
CA SER A 661 -21.15 -6.84 18.50
C SER A 661 -22.31 -5.91 18.14
N PRO A 662 -22.22 -4.60 18.41
CA PRO A 662 -23.15 -3.60 17.85
C PRO A 662 -23.18 -3.61 16.31
N ILE A 663 -22.12 -4.10 15.66
CA ILE A 663 -22.03 -4.23 14.19
C ILE A 663 -23.06 -5.26 13.67
N ASP A 664 -23.49 -6.22 14.49
CA ASP A 664 -24.44 -7.27 14.10
C ASP A 664 -25.77 -6.66 13.62
N ALA A 665 -26.31 -5.71 14.40
CA ALA A 665 -27.54 -5.01 14.03
C ALA A 665 -27.37 -4.16 12.77
N LEU A 666 -26.21 -3.51 12.61
CA LEU A 666 -25.92 -2.66 11.44
C LEU A 666 -25.79 -3.51 10.16
N TYR A 667 -25.11 -4.65 10.24
CA TYR A 667 -24.97 -5.58 9.12
C TYR A 667 -26.31 -6.18 8.70
N LEU A 668 -27.10 -6.68 9.67
CA LEU A 668 -28.43 -7.23 9.39
C LEU A 668 -29.35 -6.17 8.75
N ALA A 669 -29.29 -4.91 9.20
CA ALA A 669 -29.98 -3.78 8.58
C ALA A 669 -29.56 -3.54 7.13
N ALA A 670 -28.24 -3.57 6.85
CA ALA A 670 -27.70 -3.29 5.52
C ALA A 670 -28.05 -4.39 4.50
N VAL A 671 -28.15 -5.66 4.93
CA VAL A 671 -28.40 -6.80 4.04
C VAL A 671 -29.88 -7.09 3.89
N PHE A 672 -30.58 -7.35 5.00
CA PHE A 672 -31.95 -7.91 4.99
C PHE A 672 -33.05 -6.86 5.20
N ASP A 673 -32.70 -5.63 5.60
CA ASP A 673 -33.66 -4.60 6.03
C ASP A 673 -34.76 -5.11 6.99
N PRO A 674 -34.39 -5.82 8.08
CA PRO A 674 -35.35 -6.43 8.98
C PRO A 674 -35.94 -5.43 9.98
N ILE A 675 -36.97 -5.88 10.68
CA ILE A 675 -37.50 -5.21 11.86
C ILE A 675 -36.85 -5.83 13.08
N PHE A 676 -36.17 -5.00 13.87
CA PHE A 676 -35.52 -5.46 15.09
C PHE A 676 -36.53 -5.60 16.22
N VAL A 677 -36.44 -6.71 16.95
CA VAL A 677 -37.21 -6.93 18.18
C VAL A 677 -36.28 -7.39 19.30
N SER A 678 -36.58 -6.97 20.52
CA SER A 678 -35.82 -7.38 21.71
C SER A 678 -36.48 -8.55 22.41
N CYS A 679 -35.66 -9.51 22.84
CA CYS A 679 -36.08 -10.66 23.65
C CYS A 679 -35.63 -10.50 25.10
N TYR A 680 -36.39 -11.12 26.00
CA TYR A 680 -36.07 -11.21 27.42
C TYR A 680 -36.06 -12.69 27.84
N PRO A 681 -35.27 -13.08 28.86
CA PRO A 681 -35.15 -14.48 29.27
C PRO A 681 -36.41 -15.03 29.96
N SER A 682 -37.25 -14.15 30.54
CA SER A 682 -38.40 -14.54 31.38
C SER A 682 -39.77 -14.38 30.71
N THR A 683 -39.85 -13.79 29.52
CA THR A 683 -41.12 -13.48 28.85
C THR A 683 -41.14 -14.01 27.41
N ARG A 684 -42.33 -14.33 26.89
CA ARG A 684 -42.56 -14.68 25.48
C ARG A 684 -42.93 -13.48 24.60
N GLU A 685 -43.15 -12.32 25.21
CA GLU A 685 -43.42 -11.08 24.50
C GLU A 685 -42.14 -10.37 24.06
N VAL A 686 -42.27 -9.58 22.98
CA VAL A 686 -41.16 -8.84 22.38
C VAL A 686 -41.44 -7.33 22.31
N GLU A 687 -40.37 -6.55 22.28
CA GLU A 687 -40.43 -5.09 22.12
C GLU A 687 -39.83 -4.69 20.77
N GLN A 688 -40.52 -3.85 20.00
CA GLN A 688 -40.02 -3.37 18.71
C GLN A 688 -38.88 -2.35 18.93
N LEU A 689 -37.76 -2.55 18.24
CA LEU A 689 -36.58 -1.67 18.31
C LEU A 689 -36.33 -0.98 16.97
N SER A 690 -35.81 0.25 17.04
CA SER A 690 -35.12 0.88 15.92
C SER A 690 -33.71 0.31 15.74
N VAL A 691 -33.11 0.52 14.56
CA VAL A 691 -31.70 0.12 14.30
C VAL A 691 -30.76 0.76 15.32
N TRP A 692 -30.98 2.04 15.65
CA TRP A 692 -30.22 2.76 16.66
C TRP A 692 -30.35 2.15 18.05
N GLN A 693 -31.58 1.80 18.46
CA GLN A 693 -31.83 1.13 19.74
C GLN A 693 -31.19 -0.26 19.79
N ALA A 694 -31.23 -1.02 18.69
CA ALA A 694 -30.58 -2.33 18.60
C ALA A 694 -29.04 -2.22 18.75
N ILE A 695 -28.42 -1.21 18.15
CA ILE A 695 -26.98 -0.91 18.29
C ILE A 695 -26.64 -0.55 19.75
N ILE A 696 -27.38 0.38 20.36
CA ILE A 696 -27.13 0.81 21.75
C ILE A 696 -27.30 -0.35 22.72
N ARG A 697 -28.26 -1.25 22.47
CA ARG A 697 -28.53 -2.40 23.34
C ARG A 697 -27.34 -3.35 23.46
N ALA A 698 -26.43 -3.39 22.48
CA ALA A 698 -25.19 -4.17 22.57
C ALA A 698 -24.25 -3.68 23.68
N PHE A 699 -24.34 -2.39 24.04
CA PHE A 699 -23.56 -1.78 25.11
C PHE A 699 -24.32 -1.70 26.45
N ALA A 700 -25.62 -1.97 26.44
CA ALA A 700 -26.46 -1.88 27.62
C ALA A 700 -26.24 -3.06 28.58
N LEU A 701 -26.54 -2.85 29.86
CA LEU A 701 -26.56 -3.92 30.85
C LEU A 701 -27.61 -4.98 30.47
N PRO A 702 -27.35 -6.28 30.75
CA PRO A 702 -28.34 -7.34 30.52
C PRO A 702 -29.65 -7.03 31.27
N GLN A 703 -30.77 -7.07 30.56
CA GLN A 703 -32.10 -6.83 31.14
C GLN A 703 -32.82 -8.17 31.32
N ALA A 704 -33.16 -8.50 32.56
CA ALA A 704 -33.88 -9.73 32.88
C ALA A 704 -35.40 -9.63 32.61
N LYS A 705 -35.94 -8.41 32.68
CA LYS A 705 -37.35 -8.06 32.47
C LYS A 705 -37.47 -6.83 31.55
N PRO A 706 -38.59 -6.65 30.84
CA PRO A 706 -38.83 -5.45 30.05
C PRO A 706 -38.85 -4.19 30.93
N PRO A 707 -38.37 -3.04 30.42
CA PRO A 707 -38.42 -1.80 31.17
C PRO A 707 -39.88 -1.35 31.38
N PRO A 708 -40.21 -0.67 32.49
CA PRO A 708 -41.59 -0.38 32.89
C PRO A 708 -42.39 0.53 31.94
N ARG A 709 -41.74 1.13 30.93
CA ARG A 709 -42.36 1.96 29.88
C ARG A 709 -42.41 1.28 28.51
N ALA A 710 -41.90 0.05 28.37
CA ALA A 710 -41.90 -0.67 27.09
C ALA A 710 -43.30 -1.18 26.76
N ARG A 711 -43.71 -1.01 25.50
CA ARG A 711 -44.90 -1.67 24.94
C ARG A 711 -44.48 -3.05 24.43
N THR A 712 -44.72 -4.09 25.22
CA THR A 712 -44.48 -5.47 24.82
C THR A 712 -45.66 -5.97 23.99
N VAL A 713 -45.35 -6.75 22.94
CA VAL A 713 -46.33 -7.27 21.98
C VAL A 713 -45.93 -8.70 21.63
N ASP A 714 -46.90 -9.55 21.32
CA ASP A 714 -46.64 -10.89 20.79
C ASP A 714 -46.02 -10.84 19.37
N LEU A 715 -45.17 -11.83 19.07
CA LEU A 715 -44.43 -11.90 17.80
C LEU A 715 -45.39 -11.99 16.60
N LYS A 716 -46.53 -12.68 16.77
CA LYS A 716 -47.59 -12.83 15.76
C LYS A 716 -48.14 -11.47 15.30
N THR A 717 -48.31 -10.54 16.24
CA THR A 717 -48.86 -9.21 15.96
C THR A 717 -47.89 -8.36 15.13
N ILE A 718 -46.58 -8.44 15.41
CA ILE A 718 -45.56 -7.72 14.63
C ILE A 718 -45.45 -8.26 13.22
N MET A 719 -45.51 -9.60 13.05
CA MET A 719 -45.51 -10.24 11.74
C MET A 719 -46.71 -9.82 10.89
N ARG A 720 -47.92 -9.76 11.47
CA ARG A 720 -49.12 -9.26 10.77
C ARG A 720 -49.01 -7.79 10.38
N LYS A 721 -48.36 -6.98 11.22
CA LYS A 721 -48.17 -5.54 10.96
C LYS A 721 -47.18 -5.27 9.83
N TYR A 722 -46.20 -6.14 9.61
CA TYR A 722 -45.16 -5.95 8.60
C TYR A 722 -44.88 -7.24 7.78
N PRO A 723 -45.82 -7.67 6.93
CA PRO A 723 -45.68 -8.94 6.18
C PRO A 723 -44.55 -8.92 5.15
N GLY A 724 -44.19 -7.73 4.63
CA GLY A 724 -43.18 -7.56 3.58
C GLY A 724 -41.72 -7.55 4.04
N ARG A 725 -41.43 -7.73 5.34
CA ARG A 725 -40.06 -7.62 5.90
C ARG A 725 -39.75 -8.76 6.87
N PRO A 726 -38.51 -9.26 6.92
CA PRO A 726 -38.11 -10.23 7.94
C PRO A 726 -38.02 -9.58 9.34
N ILE A 727 -38.19 -10.38 10.38
CA ILE A 727 -37.99 -9.94 11.78
C ILE A 727 -36.64 -10.45 12.27
N ALA A 728 -35.78 -9.56 12.78
CA ALA A 728 -34.50 -9.93 13.37
C ALA A 728 -34.56 -9.83 14.90
N LEU A 729 -34.16 -10.91 15.56
CA LEU A 729 -34.10 -10.98 17.02
C LEU A 729 -32.77 -11.58 17.50
N PHE A 730 -32.36 -11.17 18.70
CA PHE A 730 -31.16 -11.62 19.38
C PHE A 730 -31.58 -12.51 20.57
N PRO A 731 -31.71 -13.84 20.38
CA PRO A 731 -32.35 -14.72 21.35
C PRO A 731 -31.50 -14.96 22.60
N GLU A 732 -30.19 -14.69 22.54
CA GLU A 732 -29.27 -14.76 23.69
C GLU A 732 -29.52 -13.65 24.74
N CYS A 733 -30.39 -12.67 24.44
CA CYS A 733 -30.78 -11.54 25.30
C CYS A 733 -29.65 -10.60 25.73
N THR A 734 -28.39 -10.95 25.46
CA THR A 734 -27.20 -10.16 25.81
C THR A 734 -26.02 -10.54 24.93
N THR A 735 -25.02 -9.67 24.85
CA THR A 735 -23.82 -9.87 24.03
C THR A 735 -22.86 -10.92 24.60
N THR A 736 -22.12 -11.63 23.76
CA THR A 736 -21.05 -12.55 24.18
C THR A 736 -19.74 -12.28 23.42
N ASN A 737 -18.65 -12.95 23.80
CA ASN A 737 -17.40 -12.92 23.04
C ASN A 737 -17.38 -13.88 21.83
N GLY A 738 -18.51 -14.54 21.55
CA GLY A 738 -18.67 -15.49 20.44
C GLY A 738 -17.94 -16.83 20.63
N GLN A 739 -17.48 -17.16 21.86
CA GLN A 739 -16.94 -18.49 22.17
C GLN A 739 -17.97 -19.45 22.75
N GLY A 740 -19.06 -18.92 23.30
CA GLY A 740 -20.17 -19.70 23.84
C GLY A 740 -21.52 -19.11 23.44
N VAL A 741 -22.50 -19.99 23.20
CA VAL A 741 -23.90 -19.63 22.92
C VAL A 741 -24.70 -19.84 24.20
N LEU A 742 -25.38 -18.78 24.65
CA LEU A 742 -26.21 -18.80 25.86
C LEU A 742 -27.53 -19.57 25.61
N PRO A 743 -28.25 -19.98 26.67
CA PRO A 743 -29.62 -20.47 26.53
C PRO A 743 -30.50 -19.40 25.88
N LEU A 744 -31.28 -19.81 24.87
CA LEU A 744 -32.08 -18.90 24.06
C LEU A 744 -33.39 -18.55 24.76
N SER A 745 -33.92 -17.35 24.48
CA SER A 745 -35.21 -16.89 24.98
C SER A 745 -36.37 -17.80 24.53
N PRO A 746 -37.39 -18.03 25.38
CA PRO A 746 -38.57 -18.83 25.03
C PRO A 746 -39.44 -18.20 23.94
N VAL A 747 -39.19 -16.94 23.54
CA VAL A 747 -39.86 -16.25 22.42
C VAL A 747 -39.81 -17.07 21.12
N LEU A 748 -38.73 -17.82 20.89
CA LEU A 748 -38.59 -18.66 19.69
C LEU A 748 -39.62 -19.78 19.63
N ALA A 749 -40.08 -20.29 20.77
CA ALA A 749 -41.13 -21.31 20.85
C ALA A 749 -42.54 -20.71 20.63
N SER A 750 -42.71 -19.39 20.78
CA SER A 750 -43.99 -18.70 20.50
C SER A 750 -44.16 -18.22 19.05
N ALA A 751 -43.24 -18.58 18.15
CA ALA A 751 -43.35 -18.24 16.74
C ALA A 751 -44.63 -18.86 16.13
N PRO A 752 -45.36 -18.16 15.24
CA PRO A 752 -46.55 -18.73 14.60
C PRO A 752 -46.24 -20.00 13.79
N HIS A 753 -47.19 -20.94 13.77
CA HIS A 753 -47.07 -22.21 13.04
C HIS A 753 -46.59 -22.01 11.60
N LYS A 754 -45.69 -22.89 11.14
CA LYS A 754 -45.11 -22.89 9.78
C LYS A 754 -44.23 -21.68 9.43
N THR A 755 -43.82 -20.87 10.42
CA THR A 755 -42.86 -19.78 10.20
C THR A 755 -41.43 -20.31 10.10
N LYS A 756 -40.70 -19.89 9.07
CA LYS A 756 -39.27 -20.23 8.89
C LYS A 756 -38.38 -19.37 9.79
N ILE A 757 -37.62 -20.01 10.68
CA ILE A 757 -36.62 -19.38 11.55
C ILE A 757 -35.23 -19.70 11.01
N PHE A 758 -34.47 -18.68 10.62
CA PHE A 758 -33.11 -18.82 10.10
C PHE A 758 -32.07 -18.51 11.20
N PRO A 759 -31.28 -19.49 11.66
CA PRO A 759 -30.16 -19.24 12.54
C PRO A 759 -29.01 -18.55 11.78
N VAL A 760 -28.58 -17.38 12.25
CA VAL A 760 -27.52 -16.58 11.62
C VAL A 760 -26.39 -16.27 12.60
N ALA A 761 -25.23 -16.87 12.39
CA ALA A 761 -24.04 -16.62 13.19
C ALA A 761 -23.10 -15.62 12.51
N LEU A 762 -22.69 -14.58 13.24
CA LEU A 762 -21.71 -13.59 12.80
C LEU A 762 -20.42 -13.76 13.60
N ARG A 763 -19.30 -13.84 12.88
CA ARG A 763 -17.97 -13.98 13.49
C ARG A 763 -17.00 -12.93 12.97
N TYR A 764 -16.31 -12.29 13.91
CA TYR A 764 -15.35 -11.23 13.63
C TYR A 764 -13.91 -11.73 13.68
N GLU A 765 -13.11 -11.34 12.69
CA GLU A 765 -11.67 -11.50 12.67
C GLU A 765 -11.02 -10.14 12.38
N PRO A 766 -10.24 -9.58 13.32
CA PRO A 766 -9.98 -10.04 14.70
C PRO A 766 -11.20 -9.88 15.62
N LYS A 767 -11.19 -10.57 16.78
CA LYS A 767 -12.30 -10.55 17.76
C LYS A 767 -12.39 -9.26 18.60
N ASP A 768 -11.53 -8.28 18.37
CA ASP A 768 -11.41 -7.05 19.17
C ASP A 768 -12.67 -6.13 19.13
N VAL A 769 -13.58 -6.37 18.19
CA VAL A 769 -14.83 -5.60 18.00
C VAL A 769 -16.05 -6.28 18.64
N VAL A 770 -15.85 -7.34 19.44
CA VAL A 770 -16.91 -7.92 20.27
C VAL A 770 -17.08 -7.14 21.57
N THR A 771 -18.30 -7.13 22.11
CA THR A 771 -18.67 -6.32 23.28
C THR A 771 -19.21 -7.18 24.43
N PRO A 772 -18.42 -8.13 24.98
CA PRO A 772 -18.90 -9.03 26.02
C PRO A 772 -19.19 -8.31 27.34
N VAL A 773 -18.51 -7.19 27.60
CA VAL A 773 -18.71 -6.35 28.78
C VAL A 773 -19.40 -5.03 28.36
N PRO A 774 -20.52 -4.65 29.01
CA PRO A 774 -21.26 -3.43 28.70
C PRO A 774 -20.47 -2.17 29.06
N GLY A 775 -20.76 -1.04 28.38
CA GLY A 775 -20.13 0.25 28.64
C GLY A 775 -18.76 0.49 27.99
N SER A 776 -18.30 -0.39 27.12
CA SER A 776 -16.99 -0.33 26.43
C SER A 776 -16.99 0.56 25.17
N TYR A 777 -17.70 1.70 25.19
CA TYR A 777 -17.93 2.54 24.00
C TYR A 777 -16.63 3.06 23.38
N MET A 778 -15.77 3.71 24.17
CA MET A 778 -14.53 4.33 23.68
C MET A 778 -13.52 3.28 23.23
N THR A 779 -13.42 2.17 23.98
CA THR A 779 -12.52 1.07 23.65
C THR A 779 -12.97 0.31 22.42
N PHE A 780 -14.28 0.14 22.22
CA PHE A 780 -14.85 -0.40 21.00
C PHE A 780 -14.61 0.53 19.81
N LEU A 781 -14.91 1.83 19.94
CA LEU A 781 -14.74 2.81 18.87
C LEU A 781 -13.28 2.94 18.43
N TRP A 782 -12.35 2.94 19.39
CA TRP A 782 -10.92 2.88 19.15
C TRP A 782 -10.50 1.65 18.35
N SER A 783 -10.98 0.46 18.76
CA SER A 783 -10.69 -0.80 18.05
C SER A 783 -11.28 -0.80 16.63
N LEU A 784 -12.50 -0.29 16.47
CA LEU A 784 -13.24 -0.26 15.22
C LEU A 784 -12.63 0.71 14.19
N LEU A 785 -12.18 1.90 14.61
CA LEU A 785 -11.64 2.89 13.69
C LEU A 785 -10.12 2.78 13.51
N GLY A 786 -9.40 2.38 14.55
CA GLY A 786 -7.94 2.29 14.53
C GLY A 786 -7.39 1.14 13.70
N ARG A 787 -8.15 0.05 13.48
CA ARG A 787 -7.65 -1.09 12.69
C ARG A 787 -7.83 -0.89 11.18
N PRO A 788 -6.86 -1.31 10.35
CA PRO A 788 -6.92 -1.08 8.91
C PRO A 788 -8.03 -1.86 8.20
N ARG A 789 -8.40 -3.06 8.69
CA ARG A 789 -9.42 -3.93 8.10
C ARG A 789 -10.14 -4.75 9.17
N HIS A 790 -11.44 -4.95 8.95
CA HIS A 790 -12.30 -5.85 9.69
C HIS A 790 -12.88 -6.90 8.74
N TYR A 791 -12.89 -8.16 9.16
CA TYR A 791 -13.46 -9.26 8.39
C TYR A 791 -14.63 -9.87 9.15
N ILE A 792 -15.78 -9.99 8.48
CA ILE A 792 -16.98 -10.64 9.03
C ILE A 792 -17.22 -11.94 8.26
N ARG A 793 -17.30 -13.05 8.98
CA ARG A 793 -17.79 -14.32 8.45
C ARG A 793 -19.23 -14.49 8.88
N VAL A 794 -20.14 -14.58 7.91
CA VAL A 794 -21.57 -14.76 8.15
C VAL A 794 -21.96 -16.15 7.70
N ARG A 795 -22.60 -16.88 8.59
CA ARG A 795 -23.06 -18.26 8.37
C ARG A 795 -24.56 -18.33 8.63
N ILE A 796 -25.31 -18.71 7.60
CA ILE A 796 -26.76 -18.88 7.67
C ILE A 796 -27.04 -20.38 7.63
N GLY A 797 -27.66 -20.89 8.69
CA GLY A 797 -28.08 -22.29 8.75
C GLY A 797 -29.39 -22.53 8.01
N GLN A 798 -29.77 -23.81 7.94
CA GLN A 798 -31.05 -24.24 7.37
C GLN A 798 -32.22 -23.66 8.19
N ALA A 799 -33.35 -23.38 7.51
CA ALA A 799 -34.55 -22.88 8.17
C ALA A 799 -35.13 -23.94 9.13
N VAL A 800 -35.54 -23.51 10.32
CA VAL A 800 -36.21 -24.33 11.34
C VAL A 800 -37.67 -23.92 11.41
N VAL A 801 -38.57 -24.90 11.44
CA VAL A 801 -40.02 -24.68 11.55
C VAL A 801 -40.54 -25.43 12.78
N GLY A 802 -41.22 -24.71 13.67
CA GLY A 802 -41.93 -25.27 14.81
C GLY A 802 -43.26 -25.89 14.37
N VAL A 803 -43.48 -27.14 14.77
CA VAL A 803 -44.64 -27.95 14.40
C VAL A 803 -45.22 -28.63 15.65
N ALA A 804 -46.56 -28.79 15.69
CA ALA A 804 -47.22 -29.52 16.78
C ALA A 804 -46.88 -31.03 16.73
N ALA A 805 -47.00 -31.73 17.86
CA ALA A 805 -46.65 -33.15 17.94
C ALA A 805 -47.36 -34.01 16.88
N ASP A 806 -48.60 -33.66 16.55
CA ASP A 806 -49.48 -34.41 15.64
C ASP A 806 -49.15 -34.18 14.15
N GLU A 807 -48.33 -33.18 13.82
CA GLU A 807 -47.96 -32.79 12.45
C GLU A 807 -46.53 -33.23 12.06
N LEU A 808 -45.81 -33.92 12.96
CA LEU A 808 -44.48 -34.47 12.67
C LEU A 808 -44.58 -35.71 11.75
N PRO A 809 -43.71 -35.86 10.74
CA PRO A 809 -43.67 -37.07 9.91
C PRO A 809 -43.43 -38.30 10.78
N THR A 810 -44.32 -39.28 10.73
CA THR A 810 -44.24 -40.54 11.53
C THR A 810 -43.17 -41.52 11.05
N HIS A 811 -42.32 -41.14 10.09
CA HIS A 811 -41.20 -41.94 9.59
C HIS A 811 -39.88 -41.23 9.90
N ASP A 812 -39.38 -41.44 11.12
CA ASP A 812 -37.96 -41.49 11.52
C ASP A 812 -37.87 -41.44 13.07
N ALA A 813 -38.55 -42.39 13.72
CA ALA A 813 -38.54 -42.55 15.18
C ALA A 813 -37.29 -43.26 15.71
N THR A 814 -36.18 -43.26 14.97
CA THR A 814 -34.89 -43.78 15.42
C THR A 814 -33.81 -42.73 15.15
N ILE A 815 -33.47 -41.99 16.21
CA ILE A 815 -32.29 -41.11 16.46
C ILE A 815 -32.81 -39.81 17.09
N PHE A 816 -33.30 -39.89 18.32
CA PHE A 816 -33.29 -38.77 19.25
C PHE A 816 -33.24 -39.36 20.66
N ASP A 817 -32.06 -39.89 21.02
CA ASP A 817 -31.79 -40.25 22.41
C ASP A 817 -30.93 -39.16 23.06
N ALA A 818 -31.44 -38.64 24.17
CA ALA A 818 -30.95 -37.47 24.87
C ALA A 818 -29.87 -37.80 25.93
N SER A 819 -29.09 -38.85 25.72
CA SER A 819 -28.05 -39.29 26.66
C SER A 819 -26.72 -39.63 25.96
N ALA A 820 -25.99 -38.61 25.54
CA ALA A 820 -24.57 -38.75 25.18
C ALA A 820 -23.79 -37.47 25.53
N THR A 821 -23.83 -37.10 26.80
CA THR A 821 -22.77 -36.27 27.41
C THR A 821 -21.74 -37.21 28.03
N GLU A 822 -20.74 -37.63 27.25
CA GLU A 822 -19.36 -37.82 27.72
C GLU A 822 -18.45 -38.22 26.55
N ASN A 823 -17.39 -37.42 26.35
CA ASN A 823 -16.14 -37.78 25.67
C ASN A 823 -16.20 -38.40 24.26
N GLY A 824 -16.00 -37.58 23.23
CA GLY A 824 -15.60 -38.07 21.90
C GLY A 824 -15.74 -37.02 20.81
N TYR A 825 -14.69 -36.79 20.04
CA TYR A 825 -14.74 -36.03 18.79
C TYR A 825 -15.76 -36.66 17.83
N PRO A 826 -16.60 -35.91 17.09
CA PRO A 826 -17.40 -36.50 16.05
C PRO A 826 -16.49 -36.84 14.88
N HIS A 827 -16.38 -38.14 14.62
CA HIS A 827 -15.76 -38.70 13.42
C HIS A 827 -16.61 -38.30 12.20
N ASP A 828 -15.95 -37.89 11.12
CA ASP A 828 -16.56 -37.73 9.79
C ASP A 828 -17.28 -39.03 9.42
N ARG A 829 -18.61 -38.97 9.35
CA ARG A 829 -19.45 -39.90 8.59
C ARG A 829 -20.40 -39.08 7.75
N ASP A 830 -20.17 -39.14 6.44
CA ASP A 830 -21.09 -38.74 5.39
C ASP A 830 -22.32 -39.66 5.44
N ASP A 831 -23.30 -39.34 6.29
CA ASP A 831 -24.65 -39.90 6.15
C ASP A 831 -25.45 -38.97 5.23
N GLU A 832 -25.68 -39.49 4.02
CA GLU A 832 -26.57 -38.93 3.00
C GLU A 832 -27.99 -38.76 3.57
N ARG A 833 -28.32 -37.54 4.03
CA ARG A 833 -29.71 -37.16 4.33
C ARG A 833 -30.43 -36.73 3.05
N PRO A 834 -31.73 -37.03 2.88
CA PRO A 834 -32.45 -36.80 1.63
C PRO A 834 -32.40 -35.31 1.21
N PHE A 835 -31.93 -35.08 -0.01
CA PHE A 835 -31.47 -33.80 -0.55
C PHE A 835 -32.55 -32.77 -0.91
N ASN A 836 -33.81 -32.91 -0.45
CA ASN A 836 -34.94 -32.12 -0.99
C ASN A 836 -35.75 -31.25 -0.01
N GLU A 837 -35.50 -31.25 1.30
CA GLU A 837 -36.26 -30.39 2.23
C GLU A 837 -35.58 -29.04 2.51
N THR A 838 -36.27 -27.95 2.18
CA THR A 838 -35.77 -26.58 2.38
C THR A 838 -35.77 -26.11 3.84
N SER A 839 -36.38 -26.89 4.76
CA SER A 839 -36.52 -26.57 6.19
C SER A 839 -36.55 -27.83 7.04
N VAL A 840 -36.04 -27.74 8.26
CA VAL A 840 -36.11 -28.79 9.29
C VAL A 840 -37.33 -28.56 10.17
N MET A 841 -38.18 -29.57 10.33
CA MET A 841 -39.34 -29.53 11.22
C MET A 841 -38.96 -30.07 12.60
N VAL A 842 -39.30 -29.33 13.65
CA VAL A 842 -38.96 -29.64 15.05
C VAL A 842 -40.17 -29.33 15.92
N LEU A 843 -40.35 -30.08 17.01
CA LEU A 843 -41.39 -29.79 18.00
C LEU A 843 -41.23 -28.35 18.53
N GLU A 844 -42.33 -27.60 18.65
CA GLU A 844 -42.29 -26.18 19.05
C GLU A 844 -41.45 -25.90 20.30
N GLU A 845 -41.51 -26.78 21.30
CA GLU A 845 -40.75 -26.67 22.55
C GLU A 845 -39.23 -26.86 22.36
N GLN A 846 -38.83 -27.63 21.34
CA GLN A 846 -37.43 -27.93 21.04
C GLN A 846 -36.78 -26.93 20.08
N VAL A 847 -37.57 -26.06 19.42
CA VAL A 847 -37.08 -25.02 18.50
C VAL A 847 -35.96 -24.17 19.12
N PRO A 848 -36.06 -23.64 20.36
CA PRO A 848 -34.98 -22.84 20.96
C PRO A 848 -33.68 -23.64 21.16
N ASN A 849 -33.77 -24.94 21.44
CA ASN A 849 -32.60 -25.79 21.62
C ASN A 849 -31.92 -26.08 20.27
N TYR A 850 -32.70 -26.47 19.26
CA TYR A 850 -32.18 -26.74 17.91
C TYR A 850 -31.55 -25.50 17.27
N VAL A 851 -32.19 -24.33 17.40
CA VAL A 851 -31.63 -23.05 16.93
C VAL A 851 -30.35 -22.72 17.69
N GLY A 852 -30.30 -22.99 19.00
CA GLY A 852 -29.10 -22.82 19.82
C GLY A 852 -27.93 -23.69 19.38
N ASP A 853 -28.19 -24.95 19.08
CA ASP A 853 -27.17 -25.90 18.60
C ASP A 853 -26.71 -25.57 17.18
N SER A 854 -27.62 -25.09 16.34
CA SER A 854 -27.29 -24.55 15.02
C SER A 854 -26.37 -23.32 15.12
N LEU A 855 -26.68 -22.37 16.00
CA LEU A 855 -25.82 -21.20 16.24
C LEU A 855 -24.44 -21.60 16.79
N ALA A 856 -24.38 -22.61 17.66
CA ALA A 856 -23.12 -23.14 18.18
C ALA A 856 -22.27 -23.77 17.06
N ARG A 857 -22.88 -24.60 16.20
CA ARG A 857 -22.23 -25.22 15.03
C ARG A 857 -21.73 -24.16 14.04
N LEU A 858 -22.60 -23.23 13.63
CA LEU A 858 -22.28 -22.17 12.66
C LEU A 858 -21.22 -21.20 13.18
N GLY A 859 -21.30 -20.85 14.47
CA GLY A 859 -20.37 -19.94 15.15
C GLY A 859 -19.03 -20.57 15.53
N ARG A 860 -18.90 -21.90 15.46
CA ARG A 860 -17.81 -22.69 16.07
C ARG A 860 -17.64 -22.35 17.56
N ALA A 861 -18.77 -22.31 18.26
CA ALA A 861 -18.89 -21.99 19.68
C ALA A 861 -19.47 -23.21 20.43
N ARG A 862 -19.30 -23.25 21.76
CA ARG A 862 -19.90 -24.32 22.60
C ARG A 862 -21.20 -23.83 23.22
N ARG A 863 -22.14 -24.76 23.49
CA ARG A 863 -23.31 -24.46 24.31
C ARG A 863 -22.87 -24.28 25.76
N VAL A 864 -23.39 -23.25 26.42
CA VAL A 864 -23.03 -22.93 27.81
C VAL A 864 -24.32 -22.78 28.62
N ALA A 865 -24.36 -23.36 29.81
CA ALA A 865 -25.51 -23.28 30.73
C ALA A 865 -25.61 -21.94 31.50
N VAL A 866 -24.83 -20.93 31.10
CA VAL A 866 -24.78 -19.64 31.78
C VAL A 866 -25.86 -18.73 31.20
N THR A 867 -26.60 -18.03 32.05
CA THR A 867 -27.78 -17.24 31.64
C THR A 867 -27.55 -15.73 31.67
N ALA A 868 -28.43 -14.96 31.01
CA ALA A 868 -28.35 -13.49 30.99
C ALA A 868 -28.39 -12.85 32.40
N PRO A 869 -29.18 -13.33 33.40
CA PRO A 869 -29.09 -12.88 34.79
C PRO A 869 -27.72 -13.13 35.43
N GLN A 870 -27.09 -14.27 35.18
CA GLN A 870 -25.75 -14.57 35.70
C GLN A 870 -24.67 -13.65 35.09
N LYS A 871 -24.85 -13.21 33.84
CA LYS A 871 -24.00 -12.16 33.25
C LYS A 871 -24.09 -10.85 34.04
N LEU A 872 -25.27 -10.48 34.54
CA LEU A 872 -25.43 -9.27 35.34
C LEU A 872 -24.58 -9.32 36.62
N GLU A 873 -24.53 -10.48 37.28
CA GLU A 873 -23.67 -10.70 38.45
C GLU A 873 -22.18 -10.63 38.08
N PHE A 874 -21.78 -11.27 36.98
CA PHE A 874 -20.41 -11.16 36.46
C PHE A 874 -20.01 -9.69 36.22
N VAL A 875 -20.86 -8.89 35.59
CA VAL A 875 -20.57 -7.47 35.32
C VAL A 875 -20.44 -6.65 36.61
N LYS A 876 -21.25 -6.93 37.65
CA LYS A 876 -21.13 -6.29 38.97
C LYS A 876 -19.77 -6.60 39.60
N LEU A 877 -19.33 -7.86 39.56
CA LEU A 877 -18.03 -8.29 40.07
C LEU A 877 -16.86 -7.69 39.27
N TRP A 878 -16.97 -7.70 37.93
CA TRP A 878 -15.97 -7.12 37.03
C TRP A 878 -15.73 -5.64 37.30
N LYS A 879 -16.81 -4.85 37.47
CA LYS A 879 -16.70 -3.42 37.81
C LYS A 879 -16.02 -3.19 39.17
N LYS A 880 -16.32 -4.03 40.17
CA LYS A 880 -15.71 -3.92 41.50
C LYS A 880 -14.21 -4.21 41.49
N SER A 881 -13.75 -5.16 40.68
CA SER A 881 -12.34 -5.57 40.63
C SER A 881 -11.46 -4.68 39.74
N TYR A 882 -12.02 -4.03 38.71
CA TYR A 882 -11.26 -3.23 37.74
C TYR A 882 -11.02 -1.78 38.21
N TRP A 883 -11.70 -1.33 39.27
CA TRP A 883 -11.53 0.00 39.90
C TRP A 883 -10.69 -0.04 41.19
N THR A 884 -10.30 -1.22 41.66
CA THR A 884 -9.48 -1.40 42.89
C THR A 884 -7.97 -1.43 42.63
N TRP A 885 -7.51 -0.98 41.47
CA TRP A 885 -6.09 -0.84 41.13
C TRP A 885 -5.82 0.44 40.35
#